data_AF-A0A9W9IUG6-F1
#
_entry.id   AF-A0A9W9IUG6-F1
#
_cell.length_a   1.000
_cell.length_b   1.000
_cell.length_c   1.000
_cell.angle_alpha   90.00
_cell.angle_beta   90.00
_cell.angle_gamma   90.00
#
_symmetry.space_group_name_H-M   'P 1'
#
loop_
_entity.id
_entity.type
_entity.pdbx_description
1 polymer ?
#
loop_
_entity_poly.entity_id
_entity_poly.type
_entity_poly.pdbx_seq_one_letter_code
_entity_poly.pdbx_strand_id
1 'polypeptide(L)'
;MANKVLSIADLEEAASKSLSVSARDFFNSGATNQVTLHDNYAAYRKYRLLPRVLRDVSRVNTQISLFDRDITFPLCVSPAGMQVMAHPEGELATSRACAKMGVNMGVSSYANHSVEEITVAGKEVGPIHHVMQLYSMKDKAKQERIVRRAEDAGCKAIFLTADSPVLGVRWNEWRNGFKAPVGLGLPMYEKTSAEIQQQSHDDGFSSTNSDSHSWATEIPWLRSVTKMEIWIKGVLTPEDVETAIEYGCDGIIISNHGGRQLDETPATIDALPACTKAARGRIKIHIDGGIRSGVDIFKALALGAECCWVGRPALWGLAYDGQQGVELMLKILFDDFKRLTIANTYSLRSMQSGKGPLLDENKNYDSEDNDNDFVSRHTCHNKGQRTRPCWSRELRKGICVFVITGLVTCCLRLSHGSPFTEKNPSPHPEAPPLCQSQECIHAASEILYNLDPKYEDIDPCTDFDQYVCGGWREHHDMRPDQGSIFAGTIMEENAQTKLRHILERTEPTESSDADNFKKLKAAYDACLDEATVSKRGSEPLTNILDELKTIYPAKAGLVNGSQDQLTSALLYLANAGVEALASSGVTPDDRDPDNVVIMISPPREIGLPAREYYNNTKTVADYTSVLKQVVRGLAGDGFDKIAEDVVAFEKKLADVTPDTQTQEDVTKYYNPLSIKETEALVPEISFANIISSLAPHDYKTDRLIVGSPSYMKALSVLLKDTPRETILLFLQWKVIQAFADVIEDASIEPLRRFKNVLAGKEPQAKEERWRKCLGHLDEGLEWSLSRFYVLDAFSEDSKKLGDQIVSDIKERFIFTLDQTSWMSPDVRKLGIEKVGNIIQKIGFPTKSPNVLDPEDVKKFYQDLELSKDTFFENEVAVAKFQLRNEWFKLGKPTNRDEWGMSAPTVNAYYNPPGNEIVFPAGIMQPPAFYGPSAPLYLAYGAFGAVSGHELSHAFDSTGRHYDESGNYTNWWDDKTVEAFEERAQCFVDQYSKFTVTGPEGKILHVNGRLTLGENIADAGGLTASYHAWKKHDEAKPDPHLPGLDAFTKEQLFFISYANWWCGKTTKEAAEQAIYNDPHAPKSARIIETMANSREFKNAFSCPDKKPVCKLW
;
A
#
# COMPACT_ATOMS: atom_id res chain seq x y z
N MET A 1 17.08 0.71 36.14
CA MET A 1 17.54 -0.69 36.09
C MET A 1 18.58 -0.77 34.98
N ALA A 2 19.74 -1.42 35.17
CA ALA A 2 20.75 -1.54 34.11
C ALA A 2 20.12 -2.16 32.85
N ASN A 3 20.41 -1.61 31.66
CA ASN A 3 19.90 -2.09 30.37
C ASN A 3 20.32 -3.55 30.17
N LYS A 4 19.39 -4.47 30.41
CA LYS A 4 19.61 -5.90 30.24
C LYS A 4 19.37 -6.25 28.77
N VAL A 5 20.37 -6.83 28.10
CA VAL A 5 20.22 -7.39 26.74
C VAL A 5 19.36 -8.66 26.82
N LEU A 6 18.20 -8.63 26.18
CA LEU A 6 17.22 -9.72 26.17
C LEU A 6 16.98 -10.29 24.77
N SER A 7 17.25 -9.50 23.73
CA SER A 7 17.03 -9.87 22.33
C SER A 7 18.27 -9.65 21.46
N ILE A 8 18.26 -10.20 20.25
CA ILE A 8 19.30 -9.90 19.24
C ILE A 8 19.24 -8.43 18.80
N ALA A 9 18.07 -7.80 18.83
CA ALA A 9 17.93 -6.38 18.52
C ALA A 9 18.60 -5.49 19.60
N ASP A 10 18.43 -5.84 20.88
CA ASP A 10 19.13 -5.14 21.99
C ASP A 10 20.65 -5.27 21.84
N LEU A 11 21.10 -6.45 21.40
CA LEU A 11 22.51 -6.74 21.17
C LEU A 11 23.06 -5.95 19.97
N GLU A 12 22.30 -5.86 18.87
CA GLU A 12 22.61 -5.02 17.71
C GLU A 12 22.74 -3.55 18.12
N GLU A 13 21.79 -3.03 18.90
CA GLU A 13 21.79 -1.65 19.37
C GLU A 13 23.00 -1.36 20.26
N ALA A 14 23.26 -2.24 21.23
CA ALA A 14 24.38 -2.09 22.16
C ALA A 14 25.74 -2.18 21.45
N ALA A 15 25.90 -3.16 20.54
CA ALA A 15 27.11 -3.32 19.73
C ALA A 15 27.32 -2.14 18.77
N SER A 16 26.26 -1.63 18.14
CA SER A 16 26.36 -0.51 17.20
C SER A 16 26.83 0.77 17.88
N LYS A 17 26.61 0.91 19.20
CA LYS A 17 27.13 2.01 20.02
C LYS A 17 28.59 1.84 20.42
N SER A 18 29.10 0.60 20.52
CA SER A 18 30.50 0.33 20.91
C SER A 18 31.46 0.29 19.72
N LEU A 19 30.97 -0.04 18.53
CA LEU A 19 31.76 -0.11 17.31
C LEU A 19 32.16 1.28 16.79
N SER A 20 33.38 1.38 16.24
CA SER A 20 33.75 2.54 15.42
C SER A 20 32.80 2.69 14.23
N VAL A 21 32.54 3.91 13.76
CA VAL A 21 31.65 4.16 12.61
C VAL A 21 32.02 3.29 11.40
N SER A 22 33.31 3.18 11.09
CA SER A 22 33.82 2.35 10.00
C SER A 22 33.47 0.86 10.20
N ALA A 23 33.69 0.32 11.40
CA ALA A 23 33.38 -1.08 11.70
C ALA A 23 31.86 -1.35 11.76
N ARG A 24 31.10 -0.42 12.36
CA ARG A 24 29.64 -0.48 12.43
C ARG A 24 29.05 -0.51 11.03
N ASP A 25 29.42 0.44 10.17
CA ASP A 25 28.84 0.54 8.83
C ASP A 25 29.31 -0.63 7.95
N PHE A 26 30.56 -1.08 8.11
CA PHE A 26 31.06 -2.30 7.46
C PHE A 26 30.25 -3.54 7.85
N PHE A 27 29.88 -3.70 9.13
CA PHE A 27 29.12 -4.88 9.58
C PHE A 27 27.62 -4.75 9.35
N ASN A 28 27.06 -3.55 9.46
CA ASN A 28 25.62 -3.29 9.46
C ASN A 28 25.04 -2.91 8.09
N SER A 29 25.86 -2.59 7.08
CA SER A 29 25.33 -2.19 5.77
C SER A 29 25.15 -3.35 4.77
N GLY A 30 24.19 -3.22 3.87
CA GLY A 30 23.96 -4.08 2.70
C GLY A 30 24.50 -3.50 1.40
N ALA A 31 24.20 -4.14 0.27
CA ALA A 31 24.44 -3.62 -1.07
C ALA A 31 23.49 -2.44 -1.37
N THR A 32 23.99 -1.44 -2.11
CA THR A 32 23.23 -0.28 -2.63
C THR A 32 22.17 0.30 -1.68
N ASN A 33 20.87 0.09 -1.98
CA ASN A 33 19.72 0.61 -1.25
C ASN A 33 19.39 -0.22 -0.01
N GLN A 34 20.01 -1.39 0.15
CA GLN A 34 19.89 -2.29 1.29
C GLN A 34 18.49 -2.92 1.43
N VAL A 35 17.76 -3.04 0.32
CA VAL A 35 16.43 -3.67 0.27
C VAL A 35 16.55 -5.14 0.66
N THR A 36 17.43 -5.91 0.02
CA THR A 36 17.68 -7.33 0.34
C THR A 36 18.08 -7.52 1.81
N LEU A 37 18.84 -6.57 2.37
CA LEU A 37 19.24 -6.64 3.79
C LEU A 37 18.02 -6.56 4.71
N HIS A 38 17.08 -5.66 4.41
CA HIS A 38 15.84 -5.50 5.15
C HIS A 38 14.92 -6.71 4.98
N ASP A 39 14.70 -7.12 3.74
CA ASP A 39 13.81 -8.24 3.38
C ASP A 39 14.26 -9.54 4.02
N ASN A 40 15.57 -9.78 4.10
CA ASN A 40 16.12 -10.99 4.69
C ASN A 40 15.59 -11.28 6.10
N TYR A 41 15.45 -10.27 6.97
CA TYR A 41 14.90 -10.49 8.31
C TYR A 41 13.39 -10.25 8.38
N ALA A 42 12.84 -9.37 7.55
CA ALA A 42 11.41 -9.10 7.51
C ALA A 42 10.60 -10.30 6.99
N ALA A 43 11.11 -11.02 5.99
CA ALA A 43 10.43 -12.15 5.34
C ALA A 43 10.12 -13.32 6.29
N TYR A 44 10.92 -13.52 7.34
CA TYR A 44 10.60 -14.52 8.37
C TYR A 44 9.25 -14.24 9.04
N ARG A 45 8.78 -12.98 9.05
CA ARG A 45 7.47 -12.59 9.58
C ARG A 45 6.30 -12.94 8.67
N LYS A 46 6.51 -13.50 7.48
CA LYS A 46 5.40 -14.03 6.65
C LYS A 46 4.89 -15.34 7.24
N TYR A 47 5.80 -16.23 7.61
CA TYR A 47 5.44 -17.56 8.14
C TYR A 47 4.85 -17.48 9.56
N ARG A 48 3.73 -18.18 9.78
CA ARG A 48 3.08 -18.34 11.09
C ARG A 48 3.24 -19.79 11.59
N LEU A 49 3.44 -19.93 12.90
CA LEU A 49 3.56 -21.23 13.55
C LEU A 49 2.19 -21.70 14.03
N LEU A 50 1.78 -22.92 13.71
CA LEU A 50 0.58 -23.54 14.29
C LEU A 50 0.93 -24.35 15.54
N PRO A 51 0.57 -23.90 16.75
CA PRO A 51 0.83 -24.64 17.97
C PRO A 51 -0.01 -25.92 18.06
N ARG A 52 0.59 -27.03 18.50
CA ARG A 52 -0.14 -28.26 18.87
C ARG A 52 -0.38 -28.30 20.38
N VAL A 53 -1.65 -28.43 20.79
CA VAL A 53 -2.06 -28.46 22.20
C VAL A 53 -2.01 -29.86 22.82
N LEU A 54 -1.91 -29.93 24.15
CA LEU A 54 -1.97 -31.18 24.96
C LEU A 54 -0.90 -32.23 24.61
N ARG A 55 0.35 -31.79 24.38
CA ARG A 55 1.47 -32.68 24.06
C ARG A 55 2.50 -32.71 25.19
N ASP A 56 3.00 -33.90 25.51
CA ASP A 56 3.98 -34.09 26.57
C ASP A 56 5.35 -33.52 26.16
N VAL A 57 5.77 -32.49 26.89
CA VAL A 57 7.01 -31.73 26.68
C VAL A 57 7.98 -31.89 27.86
N SER A 58 7.73 -32.88 28.73
CA SER A 58 8.61 -33.19 29.87
C SER A 58 10.03 -33.58 29.42
N ARG A 59 10.21 -33.99 28.15
CA ARG A 59 11.50 -34.28 27.53
C ARG A 59 11.55 -33.72 26.10
N VAL A 60 12.34 -32.67 25.89
CA VAL A 60 12.58 -32.08 24.56
C VAL A 60 14.05 -32.25 24.17
N ASN A 61 14.30 -32.84 22.99
CA ASN A 61 15.62 -32.95 22.41
C ASN A 61 15.78 -31.92 21.30
N THR A 62 16.75 -31.01 21.44
CA THR A 62 17.10 -29.99 20.44
C THR A 62 18.31 -30.38 19.59
N GLN A 63 18.99 -31.48 19.90
CA GLN A 63 20.25 -31.85 19.25
C GLN A 63 20.05 -32.39 17.83
N ILE A 64 21.00 -32.07 16.95
CA ILE A 64 21.11 -32.65 15.61
C ILE A 64 22.54 -33.14 15.36
N SER A 65 22.69 -34.13 14.49
CA SER A 65 24.00 -34.60 14.03
C SER A 65 24.45 -33.81 12.79
N LEU A 66 25.58 -33.12 12.87
CA LEU A 66 26.15 -32.33 11.78
C LEU A 66 27.68 -32.54 11.69
N PHE A 67 28.16 -32.85 10.49
CA PHE A 67 29.57 -33.16 10.19
C PHE A 67 30.17 -34.20 11.15
N ASP A 68 29.52 -35.36 11.32
CA ASP A 68 29.94 -36.47 12.19
C ASP A 68 29.92 -36.24 13.71
N ARG A 69 29.29 -35.16 14.20
CA ARG A 69 29.03 -34.95 15.63
C ARG A 69 27.65 -34.42 15.95
N ASP A 70 27.20 -34.58 17.18
CA ASP A 70 25.99 -33.93 17.68
C ASP A 70 26.30 -32.50 18.14
N ILE A 71 25.44 -31.55 17.75
CA ILE A 71 25.46 -30.15 18.21
C ILE A 71 24.21 -29.86 19.06
N THR A 72 24.29 -28.85 19.93
CA THR A 72 23.27 -28.54 20.94
C THR A 72 21.89 -28.22 20.34
N PHE A 73 21.88 -27.49 19.22
CA PHE A 73 20.69 -27.09 18.47
C PHE A 73 21.09 -26.73 17.02
N PRO A 74 20.15 -26.69 16.06
CA PRO A 74 20.45 -26.62 14.62
C PRO A 74 20.80 -25.19 14.15
N LEU A 75 21.78 -24.59 14.81
CA LEU A 75 22.35 -23.28 14.51
C LEU A 75 23.88 -23.33 14.61
N CYS A 76 24.56 -22.74 13.64
CA CYS A 76 26.01 -22.53 13.65
C CYS A 76 26.35 -21.05 13.38
N VAL A 77 27.59 -20.63 13.63
CA VAL A 77 28.05 -19.27 13.29
C VAL A 77 28.57 -19.24 11.86
N SER A 78 28.01 -18.35 11.03
CA SER A 78 28.37 -18.19 9.61
C SER A 78 29.77 -17.58 9.47
N PRO A 79 30.54 -17.93 8.42
CA PRO A 79 31.81 -17.27 8.12
C PRO A 79 31.64 -15.76 7.99
N ALA A 80 32.33 -15.01 8.86
CA ALA A 80 32.43 -13.55 8.81
C ALA A 80 33.90 -13.17 8.95
N GLY A 81 34.42 -12.41 7.98
CA GLY A 81 35.79 -11.93 7.99
C GLY A 81 35.98 -10.68 8.84
N MET A 82 37.24 -10.39 9.14
CA MET A 82 37.68 -9.20 9.87
C MET A 82 37.06 -9.02 11.27
N GLN A 83 36.88 -10.11 12.04
CA GLN A 83 36.20 -10.02 13.35
C GLN A 83 36.97 -9.21 14.39
N VAL A 84 38.28 -8.99 14.21
CA VAL A 84 39.08 -8.15 15.13
C VAL A 84 38.63 -6.69 15.12
N MET A 85 37.89 -6.26 14.09
CA MET A 85 37.23 -4.95 14.08
C MET A 85 36.08 -4.83 15.10
N ALA A 86 35.50 -5.95 15.54
CA ALA A 86 34.48 -5.99 16.59
C ALA A 86 35.10 -6.13 17.98
N HIS A 87 36.14 -6.96 18.13
CA HIS A 87 36.83 -7.17 19.40
C HIS A 87 38.26 -7.68 19.17
N PRO A 88 39.27 -7.30 19.98
CA PRO A 88 40.67 -7.70 19.75
C PRO A 88 40.94 -9.20 19.62
N GLU A 89 40.12 -10.04 20.26
CA GLU A 89 40.23 -11.51 20.18
C GLU A 89 39.54 -12.14 18.96
N GLY A 90 38.74 -11.37 18.22
CA GLY A 90 38.18 -11.73 16.92
C GLY A 90 37.59 -13.14 16.85
N GLU A 91 38.02 -13.87 15.81
CA GLU A 91 37.58 -15.23 15.52
C GLU A 91 37.95 -16.24 16.62
N LEU A 92 38.98 -15.98 17.43
CA LEU A 92 39.37 -16.88 18.53
C LEU A 92 38.28 -16.90 19.62
N ALA A 93 37.77 -15.72 19.99
CA ALA A 93 36.68 -15.59 20.96
C ALA A 93 35.39 -16.23 20.44
N THR A 94 35.04 -16.01 19.17
CA THR A 94 33.88 -16.65 18.54
C THR A 94 34.01 -18.18 18.52
N SER A 95 35.20 -18.71 18.22
CA SER A 95 35.48 -20.16 18.22
C SER A 95 35.29 -20.79 19.60
N ARG A 96 35.82 -20.14 20.66
CA ARG A 96 35.63 -20.56 22.05
C ARG A 96 34.17 -20.52 22.49
N ALA A 97 33.44 -19.46 22.13
CA ALA A 97 32.01 -19.34 22.42
C ALA A 97 31.21 -20.46 21.74
N CYS A 98 31.49 -20.75 20.46
CA CYS A 98 30.85 -21.84 19.73
C CYS A 98 31.12 -23.20 20.38
N ALA A 99 32.36 -23.48 20.76
CA ALA A 99 32.76 -24.72 21.42
C ALA A 99 32.04 -24.90 22.77
N LYS A 100 31.98 -23.83 23.58
CA LYS A 100 31.30 -23.84 24.87
C LYS A 100 29.79 -24.05 24.74
N MET A 101 29.16 -23.46 23.72
CA MET A 101 27.73 -23.61 23.45
C MET A 101 27.39 -24.88 22.65
N GLY A 102 28.40 -25.65 22.24
CA GLY A 102 28.23 -26.91 21.51
C GLY A 102 27.69 -26.73 20.09
N VAL A 103 28.08 -25.66 19.39
CA VAL A 103 27.75 -25.39 17.98
C VAL A 103 29.02 -25.30 17.11
N ASN A 104 28.88 -25.33 15.79
CA ASN A 104 30.03 -25.22 14.86
C ASN A 104 30.26 -23.78 14.41
N MET A 105 31.46 -23.51 13.88
CA MET A 105 31.86 -22.19 13.38
C MET A 105 32.36 -22.26 11.94
N GLY A 106 31.90 -21.34 11.10
CA GLY A 106 32.49 -21.04 9.81
C GLY A 106 33.65 -20.05 9.93
N VAL A 107 34.76 -20.36 9.29
CA VAL A 107 35.97 -19.52 9.23
C VAL A 107 36.05 -18.89 7.85
N SER A 108 36.17 -17.56 7.78
CA SER A 108 36.32 -16.86 6.49
C SER A 108 37.77 -16.90 6.02
N SER A 109 37.99 -16.93 4.70
CA SER A 109 39.31 -16.63 4.11
C SER A 109 39.78 -15.21 4.43
N TYR A 110 38.89 -14.31 4.86
CA TYR A 110 39.19 -12.97 5.35
C TYR A 110 39.31 -12.89 6.90
N ALA A 111 39.54 -14.01 7.60
CA ALA A 111 39.76 -14.00 9.04
C ALA A 111 41.07 -13.28 9.42
N ASN A 112 41.11 -12.68 10.61
CA ASN A 112 42.32 -12.01 11.11
C ASN A 112 43.29 -12.95 11.83
N HIS A 113 42.82 -14.13 12.22
CA HIS A 113 43.65 -15.22 12.75
C HIS A 113 43.74 -16.36 11.74
N SER A 114 44.79 -17.17 11.85
CA SER A 114 44.94 -18.35 11.01
C SER A 114 43.92 -19.43 11.38
N VAL A 115 43.57 -20.29 10.42
CA VAL A 115 42.62 -21.40 10.67
C VAL A 115 43.15 -22.35 11.76
N GLU A 116 44.47 -22.51 11.86
CA GLU A 116 45.13 -23.28 12.90
C GLU A 116 44.91 -22.68 14.29
N GLU A 117 45.13 -21.38 14.46
CA GLU A 117 44.89 -20.69 15.75
C GLU A 117 43.40 -20.73 16.15
N ILE A 118 42.50 -20.50 15.19
CA ILE A 118 41.05 -20.48 15.44
C ILE A 118 40.56 -21.86 15.86
N THR A 119 41.02 -22.92 15.19
CA THR A 119 40.63 -24.30 15.51
C THR A 119 41.18 -24.74 16.86
N VAL A 120 42.43 -24.39 17.19
CA VAL A 120 43.04 -24.65 18.50
C VAL A 120 42.25 -23.96 19.61
N ALA A 121 41.96 -22.66 19.46
CA ALA A 121 41.24 -21.89 20.48
C ALA A 121 39.89 -22.54 20.85
N GLY A 122 39.12 -22.99 19.86
CA GLY A 122 37.86 -23.68 20.12
C GLY A 122 38.05 -25.04 20.80
N LYS A 123 38.99 -25.86 20.30
CA LYS A 123 39.28 -27.22 20.82
C LYS A 123 39.80 -27.21 22.26
N GLU A 124 40.46 -26.14 22.69
CA GLU A 124 40.89 -25.96 24.08
C GLU A 124 39.71 -25.82 25.06
N VAL A 125 38.57 -25.31 24.60
CA VAL A 125 37.37 -25.11 25.43
C VAL A 125 36.44 -26.32 25.39
N GLY A 126 36.28 -26.95 24.22
CA GLY A 126 35.43 -28.11 24.08
C GLY A 126 35.38 -28.66 22.65
N PRO A 127 34.60 -29.73 22.42
CA PRO A 127 34.41 -30.26 21.08
C PRO A 127 33.84 -29.19 20.15
N ILE A 128 34.43 -29.02 18.97
CA ILE A 128 33.96 -28.13 17.90
C ILE A 128 34.38 -28.64 16.52
N HIS A 129 33.54 -28.42 15.51
CA HIS A 129 33.97 -28.49 14.11
C HIS A 129 33.98 -27.11 13.48
N HIS A 130 34.91 -26.95 12.55
CA HIS A 130 35.07 -25.76 11.74
C HIS A 130 34.84 -26.08 10.27
N VAL A 131 34.32 -25.12 9.54
CA VAL A 131 34.22 -25.16 8.07
C VAL A 131 34.95 -23.95 7.51
N MET A 132 35.58 -24.09 6.35
CA MET A 132 36.38 -23.03 5.74
C MET A 132 35.65 -22.43 4.55
N GLN A 133 35.34 -21.14 4.63
CA GLN A 133 34.78 -20.38 3.52
C GLN A 133 35.87 -19.92 2.57
N LEU A 134 35.62 -20.06 1.28
CA LEU A 134 36.57 -19.79 0.22
C LEU A 134 35.90 -19.00 -0.91
N TYR A 135 36.61 -18.01 -1.43
CA TYR A 135 36.31 -17.40 -2.74
C TYR A 135 37.20 -18.04 -3.79
N SER A 136 36.72 -18.16 -5.03
CA SER A 136 37.58 -18.56 -6.15
C SER A 136 38.68 -17.53 -6.36
N MET A 137 39.93 -17.97 -6.42
CA MET A 137 41.08 -17.07 -6.49
C MET A 137 41.75 -17.11 -7.86
N LYS A 138 42.37 -15.99 -8.25
CA LYS A 138 43.21 -15.92 -9.45
C LYS A 138 44.46 -16.81 -9.31
N ASP A 139 45.04 -16.86 -8.11
CA ASP A 139 46.16 -17.75 -7.80
C ASP A 139 45.65 -19.08 -7.24
N LYS A 140 45.55 -20.09 -8.12
CA LYS A 140 45.11 -21.44 -7.75
C LYS A 140 46.07 -22.17 -6.81
N ALA A 141 47.37 -21.89 -6.87
CA ALA A 141 48.33 -22.51 -5.96
C ALA A 141 48.15 -21.97 -4.54
N LYS A 142 47.87 -20.67 -4.38
CA LYS A 142 47.49 -20.08 -3.10
C LYS A 142 46.16 -20.61 -2.59
N GLN A 143 45.16 -20.72 -3.47
CA GLN A 143 43.86 -21.31 -3.12
C GLN A 143 44.02 -22.75 -2.61
N GLU A 144 44.85 -23.57 -3.26
CA GLU A 144 45.15 -24.93 -2.80
C GLU A 144 45.82 -24.92 -1.41
N ARG A 145 46.79 -24.04 -1.16
CA ARG A 145 47.42 -23.94 0.18
C ARG A 145 46.39 -23.64 1.28
N ILE A 146 45.43 -22.74 1.02
CA ILE A 146 44.36 -22.43 1.97
C ILE A 146 43.52 -23.69 2.26
N VAL A 147 43.14 -24.42 1.21
CA VAL A 147 42.37 -25.67 1.33
C VAL A 147 43.12 -26.72 2.15
N ARG A 148 44.41 -26.93 1.86
CA ARG A 148 45.26 -27.90 2.60
C ARG A 148 45.41 -27.53 4.07
N ARG A 149 45.68 -26.25 4.36
CA ARG A 149 45.77 -25.75 5.74
C ARG A 149 44.48 -25.96 6.53
N ALA A 150 43.33 -25.70 5.90
CA ALA A 150 42.04 -25.97 6.53
C ALA A 150 41.82 -27.47 6.78
N GLU A 151 42.16 -28.33 5.81
CA GLU A 151 42.10 -29.79 5.96
C GLU A 151 42.98 -30.29 7.11
N ASP A 152 44.24 -29.84 7.16
CA ASP A 152 45.22 -30.19 8.19
C ASP A 152 44.82 -29.68 9.58
N ALA A 153 44.18 -28.51 9.67
CA ALA A 153 43.61 -27.97 10.90
C ALA A 153 42.35 -28.75 11.37
N GLY A 154 41.82 -29.64 10.52
CA GLY A 154 40.68 -30.50 10.81
C GLY A 154 39.33 -29.86 10.51
N CYS A 155 39.27 -28.89 9.60
CA CYS A 155 38.00 -28.41 9.05
C CYS A 155 37.27 -29.56 8.34
N LYS A 156 35.93 -29.53 8.39
CA LYS A 156 35.08 -30.62 7.86
C LYS A 156 34.58 -30.35 6.44
N ALA A 157 34.42 -29.08 6.08
CA ALA A 157 33.86 -28.68 4.80
C ALA A 157 34.51 -27.39 4.26
N ILE A 158 34.51 -27.27 2.94
CA ILE A 158 34.71 -26.02 2.19
C ILE A 158 33.36 -25.42 1.86
N PHE A 159 33.15 -24.16 2.23
CA PHE A 159 32.01 -23.35 1.79
C PHE A 159 32.48 -22.44 0.66
N LEU A 160 32.31 -22.88 -0.59
CA LEU A 160 32.67 -22.07 -1.76
C LEU A 160 31.60 -20.99 -1.97
N THR A 161 31.99 -19.72 -1.86
CA THR A 161 31.11 -18.59 -2.13
C THR A 161 30.99 -18.38 -3.64
N ALA A 162 29.83 -18.71 -4.21
CA ALA A 162 29.57 -18.68 -5.65
C ALA A 162 28.88 -17.40 -6.13
N ASP A 163 28.20 -16.65 -5.24
CA ASP A 163 27.47 -15.43 -5.57
C ASP A 163 28.35 -14.17 -5.66
N SER A 164 29.65 -14.28 -5.36
CA SER A 164 30.60 -13.16 -5.31
C SER A 164 31.78 -13.27 -6.30
N PRO A 165 31.57 -13.35 -7.63
CA PRO A 165 32.67 -13.21 -8.61
C PRO A 165 33.34 -11.84 -8.54
N VAL A 166 32.54 -10.81 -8.25
CA VAL A 166 32.97 -9.43 -7.99
C VAL A 166 32.43 -8.99 -6.64
N LEU A 167 33.04 -8.02 -6.00
CA LEU A 167 32.54 -7.51 -4.72
C LEU A 167 31.25 -6.71 -4.96
N GLY A 168 30.22 -6.98 -4.15
CA GLY A 168 28.99 -6.19 -4.18
C GLY A 168 29.22 -4.69 -3.87
N VAL A 169 28.50 -3.82 -4.58
CA VAL A 169 28.58 -2.37 -4.38
C VAL A 169 27.88 -1.98 -3.07
N ARG A 170 28.63 -1.35 -2.16
CA ARG A 170 28.10 -0.91 -0.86
C ARG A 170 28.37 0.58 -0.68
N TRP A 171 27.34 1.40 -0.90
CA TRP A 171 27.48 2.86 -0.87
C TRP A 171 28.00 3.39 0.46
N ASN A 172 27.68 2.77 1.59
CA ASN A 172 28.21 3.20 2.88
C ASN A 172 29.72 2.98 2.99
N GLU A 173 30.26 1.90 2.41
CA GLU A 173 31.71 1.71 2.34
C GLU A 173 32.38 2.73 1.43
N TRP A 174 31.74 3.09 0.31
CA TRP A 174 32.25 4.13 -0.59
C TRP A 174 32.21 5.53 0.04
N ARG A 175 31.09 5.90 0.67
CA ARG A 175 30.91 7.18 1.37
C ARG A 175 31.91 7.37 2.51
N ASN A 176 32.18 6.30 3.26
CA ASN A 176 33.13 6.30 4.37
C ASN A 176 34.58 6.05 3.95
N GLY A 177 34.83 5.82 2.65
CA GLY A 177 36.16 5.49 2.14
C GLY A 177 36.78 4.28 2.84
N PHE A 178 35.99 3.22 3.05
CA PHE A 178 36.35 2.10 3.91
C PHE A 178 37.70 1.49 3.51
N LYS A 179 38.59 1.41 4.51
CA LYS A 179 39.85 0.65 4.48
C LYS A 179 39.95 -0.17 5.76
N ALA A 180 40.53 -1.36 5.67
CA ALA A 180 40.78 -2.17 6.86
C ALA A 180 41.58 -1.35 7.88
N PRO A 181 41.29 -1.39 9.19
CA PRO A 181 42.06 -0.68 10.22
C PRO A 181 43.55 -1.09 10.35
N VAL A 182 44.37 -0.20 10.92
CA VAL A 182 45.81 -0.46 11.15
C VAL A 182 45.97 -1.56 12.19
N GLY A 183 46.89 -2.49 11.94
CA GLY A 183 47.16 -3.62 12.82
C GLY A 183 46.41 -4.91 12.46
N LEU A 184 45.53 -4.88 11.45
CA LEU A 184 44.82 -6.07 10.96
C LEU A 184 45.59 -6.78 9.85
N GLY A 185 45.87 -8.07 10.02
CA GLY A 185 46.39 -8.96 8.97
C GLY A 185 45.30 -9.89 8.40
N LEU A 186 45.61 -10.52 7.26
CA LEU A 186 44.79 -11.59 6.65
C LEU A 186 45.69 -12.81 6.42
N PRO A 187 45.99 -13.60 7.48
CA PRO A 187 46.97 -14.69 7.42
C PRO A 187 46.62 -15.81 6.45
N MET A 188 45.34 -16.00 6.12
CA MET A 188 44.93 -16.98 5.10
C MET A 188 45.36 -16.54 3.69
N TYR A 189 45.38 -15.24 3.42
CA TYR A 189 45.87 -14.69 2.14
C TYR A 189 47.36 -14.39 2.13
N GLU A 190 48.06 -14.64 3.24
CA GLU A 190 49.47 -14.30 3.45
C GLU A 190 49.72 -12.79 3.32
N LYS A 191 48.74 -11.95 3.72
CA LYS A 191 48.82 -10.49 3.63
C LYS A 191 49.03 -9.83 5.00
N THR A 192 50.00 -8.94 5.07
CA THR A 192 50.30 -8.10 6.24
C THR A 192 49.37 -6.88 6.31
N SER A 193 49.28 -6.24 7.48
CA SER A 193 48.48 -5.02 7.64
C SER A 193 48.89 -3.89 6.71
N ALA A 194 50.19 -3.73 6.46
CA ALA A 194 50.70 -2.70 5.55
C ALA A 194 50.25 -2.92 4.11
N GLU A 195 50.14 -4.17 3.65
CA GLU A 195 49.70 -4.51 2.29
C GLU A 195 48.18 -4.31 2.13
N ILE A 196 47.40 -4.67 3.15
CA ILE A 196 45.93 -4.52 3.10
C ILE A 196 45.52 -3.04 3.12
N GLN A 197 46.26 -2.19 3.86
CA GLN A 197 46.03 -0.74 3.95
C GLN A 197 46.24 0.02 2.64
N GLN A 198 47.04 -0.53 1.72
CA GLN A 198 47.40 0.15 0.47
C GLN A 198 46.26 0.17 -0.54
N GLN A 199 45.24 -0.67 -0.37
CA GLN A 199 44.16 -0.87 -1.33
C GLN A 199 42.82 -0.51 -0.70
N SER A 200 41.86 -0.09 -1.52
CA SER A 200 40.46 -0.08 -1.09
C SER A 200 39.98 -1.52 -0.88
N HIS A 201 38.85 -1.69 -0.20
CA HIS A 201 38.29 -3.04 -0.02
C HIS A 201 37.96 -3.71 -1.36
N ASP A 202 37.44 -2.95 -2.32
CA ASP A 202 37.12 -3.45 -3.65
C ASP A 202 38.37 -3.83 -4.45
N ASP A 203 39.40 -2.97 -4.48
CA ASP A 203 40.68 -3.27 -5.13
C ASP A 203 41.35 -4.51 -4.51
N GLY A 204 41.28 -4.63 -3.19
CA GLY A 204 41.83 -5.77 -2.45
C GLY A 204 41.13 -7.09 -2.77
N PHE A 205 39.80 -7.05 -2.91
CA PHE A 205 38.99 -8.20 -3.32
C PHE A 205 39.28 -8.58 -4.77
N SER A 206 39.14 -7.62 -5.69
CA SER A 206 39.29 -7.82 -7.14
C SER A 206 40.71 -8.21 -7.56
N SER A 207 41.74 -7.79 -6.83
CA SER A 207 43.13 -8.22 -7.08
C SER A 207 43.39 -9.67 -6.69
N THR A 208 42.61 -10.23 -5.77
CA THR A 208 42.86 -11.55 -5.16
C THR A 208 41.93 -12.62 -5.75
N ASN A 209 40.64 -12.29 -5.89
CA ASN A 209 39.60 -13.22 -6.29
C ASN A 209 39.37 -13.20 -7.80
N SER A 210 38.89 -14.33 -8.32
CA SER A 210 38.60 -14.55 -9.73
C SER A 210 37.15 -14.24 -10.04
N ASP A 211 36.94 -13.40 -11.04
CA ASP A 211 35.67 -13.03 -11.66
C ASP A 211 35.23 -14.03 -12.75
N SER A 212 36.02 -15.08 -12.98
CA SER A 212 35.83 -16.08 -14.04
C SER A 212 35.56 -17.49 -13.51
N HIS A 213 35.09 -17.60 -12.26
CA HIS A 213 34.74 -18.87 -11.66
C HIS A 213 33.53 -19.55 -12.33
N SER A 214 33.48 -20.88 -12.30
CA SER A 214 32.38 -21.64 -12.88
C SER A 214 32.24 -23.02 -12.23
N TRP A 215 31.04 -23.58 -12.28
CA TRP A 215 30.77 -24.96 -11.84
C TRP A 215 31.73 -25.98 -12.48
N ALA A 216 31.94 -25.86 -13.79
CA ALA A 216 32.76 -26.77 -14.59
C ALA A 216 34.25 -26.78 -14.20
N THR A 217 34.74 -25.70 -13.60
CA THR A 217 36.16 -25.55 -13.24
C THR A 217 36.38 -25.73 -11.75
N GLU A 218 35.56 -25.12 -10.90
CA GLU A 218 35.82 -25.03 -9.46
C GLU A 218 35.55 -26.35 -8.74
N ILE A 219 34.43 -27.02 -9.03
CA ILE A 219 34.02 -28.23 -8.29
C ILE A 219 34.94 -29.41 -8.59
N PRO A 220 35.25 -29.75 -9.86
CA PRO A 220 36.18 -30.84 -10.16
C PRO A 220 37.58 -30.59 -9.60
N TRP A 221 38.04 -29.33 -9.63
CA TRP A 221 39.34 -28.96 -9.07
C TRP A 221 39.38 -29.13 -7.56
N LEU A 222 38.40 -28.57 -6.81
CA LEU A 222 38.32 -28.74 -5.36
C LEU A 222 38.28 -30.22 -4.97
N ARG A 223 37.51 -31.04 -5.69
CA ARG A 223 37.47 -32.50 -5.48
C ARG A 223 38.82 -33.19 -5.69
N SER A 224 39.67 -32.67 -6.58
CA SER A 224 41.01 -33.21 -6.79
C SER A 224 42.00 -32.85 -5.69
N VAL A 225 41.75 -31.77 -4.93
CA VAL A 225 42.70 -31.22 -3.95
C VAL A 225 42.26 -31.34 -2.49
N THR A 226 41.06 -31.84 -2.17
CA THR A 226 40.64 -32.09 -0.78
C THR A 226 39.66 -33.25 -0.64
N LYS A 227 39.62 -33.83 0.55
CA LYS A 227 38.66 -34.84 1.02
C LYS A 227 37.56 -34.24 1.92
N MET A 228 37.65 -32.96 2.28
CA MET A 228 36.57 -32.27 3.00
C MET A 228 35.28 -32.27 2.18
N GLU A 229 34.14 -32.11 2.86
CA GLU A 229 32.88 -31.88 2.16
C GLU A 229 32.95 -30.58 1.35
N ILE A 230 32.34 -30.51 0.17
CA ILE A 230 32.28 -29.29 -0.66
C ILE A 230 30.84 -28.82 -0.73
N TRP A 231 30.62 -27.61 -0.20
CA TRP A 231 29.33 -26.95 -0.11
C TRP A 231 29.33 -25.65 -0.89
N ILE A 232 28.21 -25.34 -1.53
CA ILE A 232 28.05 -24.10 -2.29
C ILE A 232 27.24 -23.10 -1.49
N LYS A 233 27.83 -21.96 -1.18
CA LYS A 233 27.19 -20.82 -0.53
C LYS A 233 26.89 -19.74 -1.56
N GLY A 234 25.68 -19.21 -1.54
CA GLY A 234 25.24 -18.24 -2.55
C GLY A 234 24.10 -18.73 -3.45
N VAL A 235 23.49 -19.88 -3.11
CA VAL A 235 22.41 -20.48 -3.91
C VAL A 235 21.09 -19.82 -3.55
N LEU A 236 20.33 -19.36 -4.54
CA LEU A 236 18.99 -18.79 -4.35
C LEU A 236 17.94 -19.39 -5.30
N THR A 237 18.34 -20.28 -6.23
CA THR A 237 17.46 -20.79 -7.29
C THR A 237 17.41 -22.33 -7.30
N PRO A 238 16.25 -22.92 -7.66
CA PRO A 238 16.13 -24.36 -7.92
C PRO A 238 17.15 -24.91 -8.92
N GLU A 239 17.48 -24.14 -9.95
CA GLU A 239 18.40 -24.52 -11.03
C GLU A 239 19.83 -24.70 -10.51
N ASP A 240 20.27 -23.82 -9.62
CA ASP A 240 21.57 -23.94 -8.96
C ASP A 240 21.61 -25.13 -8.00
N VAL A 241 20.47 -25.51 -7.39
CA VAL A 241 20.37 -26.74 -6.60
C VAL A 241 20.58 -27.99 -7.46
N GLU A 242 19.89 -28.07 -8.60
CA GLU A 242 20.06 -29.19 -9.54
C GLU A 242 21.50 -29.24 -10.07
N THR A 243 22.07 -28.09 -10.39
CA THR A 243 23.47 -27.98 -10.83
C THR A 243 24.43 -28.47 -9.73
N ALA A 244 24.23 -28.08 -8.47
CA ALA A 244 25.04 -28.56 -7.36
C ALA A 244 24.99 -30.10 -7.21
N ILE A 245 23.81 -30.70 -7.43
CA ILE A 245 23.62 -32.16 -7.45
C ILE A 245 24.38 -32.79 -8.62
N GLU A 246 24.24 -32.24 -9.83
CA GLU A 246 24.91 -32.74 -11.03
C GLU A 246 26.43 -32.76 -10.89
N TYR A 247 26.99 -31.73 -10.25
CA TYR A 247 28.43 -31.62 -9.99
C TYR A 247 28.90 -32.40 -8.73
N GLY A 248 28.00 -33.06 -8.01
CA GLY A 248 28.35 -33.89 -6.85
C GLY A 248 28.82 -33.08 -5.63
N CYS A 249 28.20 -31.93 -5.37
CA CYS A 249 28.41 -31.18 -4.13
C CYS A 249 27.79 -31.95 -2.95
N ASP A 250 28.39 -31.84 -1.75
CA ASP A 250 27.88 -32.53 -0.54
C ASP A 250 26.71 -31.79 0.10
N GLY A 251 26.62 -30.48 -0.14
CA GLY A 251 25.54 -29.64 0.37
C GLY A 251 25.49 -28.26 -0.27
N ILE A 252 24.42 -27.52 0.03
CA ILE A 252 24.25 -26.13 -0.37
C ILE A 252 23.83 -25.25 0.80
N ILE A 253 24.07 -23.96 0.67
CA ILE A 253 23.64 -22.94 1.63
C ILE A 253 22.83 -21.88 0.88
N ILE A 254 21.54 -21.81 1.21
CA ILE A 254 20.66 -20.76 0.73
C ILE A 254 21.11 -19.45 1.36
N SER A 255 21.65 -18.55 0.54
CA SER A 255 22.39 -17.38 1.02
C SER A 255 22.45 -16.33 -0.08
N ASN A 256 22.16 -15.08 0.26
CA ASN A 256 22.49 -13.88 -0.53
C ASN A 256 23.57 -13.02 0.17
N HIS A 257 24.39 -13.68 0.99
CA HIS A 257 25.46 -13.06 1.76
C HIS A 257 24.98 -12.00 2.76
N GLY A 258 23.75 -12.15 3.28
CA GLY A 258 23.12 -11.19 4.17
C GLY A 258 22.83 -9.85 3.49
N GLY A 259 22.46 -9.90 2.20
CA GLY A 259 22.14 -8.76 1.36
C GLY A 259 23.35 -7.88 1.01
N ARG A 260 24.58 -8.41 1.11
CA ARG A 260 25.82 -7.64 0.88
C ARG A 260 26.35 -7.70 -0.54
N GLN A 261 25.88 -8.65 -1.32
CA GLN A 261 26.46 -8.99 -2.62
C GLN A 261 25.69 -8.33 -3.77
N LEU A 262 24.38 -8.52 -3.80
CA LEU A 262 23.48 -7.92 -4.77
C LEU A 262 22.19 -7.50 -4.04
N ASP A 263 21.72 -6.30 -4.33
CA ASP A 263 20.46 -5.78 -3.82
C ASP A 263 19.30 -6.21 -4.73
N GLU A 264 18.07 -6.12 -4.22
CA GLU A 264 16.86 -6.61 -4.92
C GLU A 264 16.89 -8.11 -5.26
N THR A 265 17.57 -8.92 -4.43
CA THR A 265 17.51 -10.39 -4.52
C THR A 265 16.49 -10.94 -3.53
N PRO A 266 15.90 -12.12 -3.80
CA PRO A 266 14.97 -12.74 -2.86
C PRO A 266 15.57 -12.91 -1.47
N ALA A 267 14.74 -12.72 -0.44
CA ALA A 267 15.09 -13.08 0.93
C ALA A 267 15.40 -14.58 1.01
N THR A 268 16.40 -14.97 1.80
CA THR A 268 16.88 -16.36 1.81
C THR A 268 15.83 -17.35 2.30
N ILE A 269 14.94 -16.93 3.19
CA ILE A 269 13.82 -17.75 3.67
C ILE A 269 12.75 -17.96 2.61
N ASP A 270 12.57 -17.02 1.68
CA ASP A 270 11.60 -17.13 0.60
C ASP A 270 12.14 -18.00 -0.56
N ALA A 271 13.47 -18.03 -0.75
CA ALA A 271 14.11 -18.94 -1.70
C ALA A 271 14.13 -20.41 -1.21
N LEU A 272 14.10 -20.63 0.11
CA LEU A 272 14.30 -21.94 0.73
C LEU A 272 13.30 -23.02 0.29
N PRO A 273 11.97 -22.77 0.20
CA PRO A 273 11.00 -23.82 -0.17
C PRO A 273 11.21 -24.37 -1.58
N ALA A 274 11.47 -23.48 -2.56
CA ALA A 274 11.69 -23.87 -3.95
C ALA A 274 12.99 -24.68 -4.09
N CYS A 275 14.06 -24.24 -3.43
CA CYS A 275 15.33 -24.96 -3.39
C CYS A 275 15.22 -26.33 -2.69
N THR A 276 14.47 -26.41 -1.59
CA THR A 276 14.18 -27.67 -0.88
C THR A 276 13.43 -28.65 -1.78
N LYS A 277 12.41 -28.15 -2.50
CA LYS A 277 11.66 -28.95 -3.46
C LYS A 277 12.54 -29.46 -4.59
N ALA A 278 13.48 -28.66 -5.10
CA ALA A 278 14.44 -29.08 -6.12
C ALA A 278 15.40 -30.15 -5.61
N ALA A 279 15.92 -29.99 -4.39
CA ALA A 279 16.85 -30.94 -3.79
C ALA A 279 16.28 -32.35 -3.70
N ARG A 280 14.98 -32.49 -3.32
CA ARG A 280 14.31 -33.80 -3.18
C ARG A 280 15.08 -34.76 -2.27
N GLY A 281 15.76 -34.23 -1.25
CA GLY A 281 16.64 -34.99 -0.34
C GLY A 281 17.91 -35.56 -0.99
N ARG A 282 18.25 -35.19 -2.24
CA ARG A 282 19.46 -35.65 -2.94
C ARG A 282 20.72 -34.88 -2.53
N ILE A 283 20.56 -33.72 -1.90
CA ILE A 283 21.66 -32.87 -1.40
C ILE A 283 21.23 -32.23 -0.08
N LYS A 284 22.19 -32.03 0.83
CA LYS A 284 21.93 -31.39 2.11
C LYS A 284 21.69 -29.89 1.95
N ILE A 285 20.76 -29.32 2.72
CA ILE A 285 20.41 -27.89 2.63
C ILE A 285 20.57 -27.19 3.96
N HIS A 286 21.41 -26.15 3.97
CA HIS A 286 21.48 -25.17 5.05
C HIS A 286 20.98 -23.80 4.58
N ILE A 287 20.75 -22.89 5.52
CA ILE A 287 20.38 -21.50 5.23
C ILE A 287 21.21 -20.52 6.07
N ASP A 288 21.54 -19.38 5.46
CA ASP A 288 22.18 -18.21 6.07
C ASP A 288 21.37 -16.95 5.70
N GLY A 289 21.31 -15.95 6.57
CA GLY A 289 20.64 -14.67 6.32
C GLY A 289 19.35 -14.45 7.14
N GLY A 290 19.21 -13.23 7.66
CA GLY A 290 17.95 -12.73 8.23
C GLY A 290 17.56 -13.18 9.64
N ILE A 291 18.17 -14.23 10.18
CA ILE A 291 17.80 -14.83 11.47
C ILE A 291 18.05 -13.87 12.64
N ARG A 292 17.03 -13.64 13.48
CA ARG A 292 17.07 -12.74 14.66
C ARG A 292 16.48 -13.35 15.93
N SER A 293 15.83 -14.50 15.86
CA SER A 293 15.20 -15.17 17.00
C SER A 293 15.25 -16.69 16.86
N GLY A 294 14.96 -17.39 17.96
CA GLY A 294 14.75 -18.84 17.91
C GLY A 294 13.54 -19.25 17.04
N VAL A 295 12.58 -18.34 16.82
CA VAL A 295 11.43 -18.54 15.93
C VAL A 295 11.88 -18.67 14.49
N ASP A 296 12.83 -17.85 14.07
CA ASP A 296 13.32 -17.83 12.69
C ASP A 296 14.05 -19.14 12.36
N ILE A 297 14.84 -19.64 13.31
CA ILE A 297 15.49 -20.95 13.21
C ILE A 297 14.43 -22.04 13.02
N PHE A 298 13.40 -22.05 13.87
CA PHE A 298 12.33 -23.05 13.78
C PHE A 298 11.61 -23.01 12.43
N LYS A 299 11.31 -21.81 11.91
CA LYS A 299 10.67 -21.62 10.60
C LYS A 299 11.54 -22.16 9.45
N ALA A 300 12.82 -21.81 9.43
CA ALA A 300 13.76 -22.30 8.43
C ALA A 300 13.82 -23.84 8.41
N LEU A 301 13.87 -24.48 9.58
CA LEU A 301 13.88 -25.95 9.64
C LEU A 301 12.57 -26.56 9.12
N ALA A 302 11.44 -25.96 9.47
CA ALA A 302 10.14 -26.45 9.03
C ALA A 302 9.91 -26.24 7.52
N LEU A 303 10.62 -25.30 6.89
CA LEU A 303 10.65 -25.11 5.43
C LEU A 303 11.68 -26.00 4.71
N GLY A 304 12.45 -26.81 5.45
CA GLY A 304 13.32 -27.84 4.88
C GLY A 304 14.82 -27.60 5.00
N ALA A 305 15.26 -26.56 5.70
CA ALA A 305 16.68 -26.47 6.09
C ALA A 305 17.02 -27.53 7.16
N GLU A 306 18.23 -28.07 7.10
CA GLU A 306 18.76 -28.99 8.11
C GLU A 306 19.47 -28.27 9.24
N CYS A 307 20.06 -27.10 8.96
CA CYS A 307 20.75 -26.24 9.92
C CYS A 307 20.77 -24.79 9.44
N CYS A 308 20.71 -23.86 10.40
CA CYS A 308 20.83 -22.42 10.17
C CYS A 308 22.24 -21.90 10.47
N TRP A 309 22.62 -20.78 9.85
CA TRP A 309 23.90 -20.09 10.08
C TRP A 309 23.66 -18.60 10.35
N VAL A 310 24.35 -18.02 11.33
CA VAL A 310 24.24 -16.59 11.69
C VAL A 310 25.57 -15.85 11.63
N GLY A 311 25.64 -14.76 10.86
CA GLY A 311 26.83 -13.90 10.75
C GLY A 311 26.78 -12.68 11.68
N ARG A 312 25.99 -11.66 11.31
CA ARG A 312 25.91 -10.36 12.04
C ARG A 312 25.62 -10.48 13.54
N PRO A 313 24.69 -11.35 14.00
CA PRO A 313 24.48 -11.55 15.44
C PRO A 313 25.75 -11.94 16.20
N ALA A 314 26.64 -12.75 15.59
CA ALA A 314 27.91 -13.10 16.22
C ALA A 314 28.86 -11.91 16.32
N LEU A 315 28.90 -11.05 15.29
CA LEU A 315 29.69 -9.81 15.30
C LEU A 315 29.19 -8.82 16.35
N TRP A 316 27.87 -8.72 16.53
CA TRP A 316 27.28 -7.88 17.58
C TRP A 316 27.56 -8.42 18.97
N GLY A 317 27.43 -9.74 19.17
CA GLY A 317 27.84 -10.39 20.42
C GLY A 317 29.30 -10.12 20.75
N LEU A 318 30.16 -10.26 19.75
CA LEU A 318 31.59 -10.03 19.89
C LEU A 318 31.90 -8.55 20.25
N ALA A 319 31.24 -7.59 19.59
CA ALA A 319 31.40 -6.17 19.88
C ALA A 319 30.79 -5.71 21.22
N TYR A 320 29.80 -6.45 21.71
CA TYR A 320 29.15 -6.16 22.98
C TYR A 320 30.04 -6.55 24.17
N ASP A 321 30.56 -7.78 24.19
CA ASP A 321 31.34 -8.29 25.33
C ASP A 321 32.27 -9.47 24.96
N GLY A 322 32.91 -9.39 23.81
CA GLY A 322 33.87 -10.40 23.36
C GLY A 322 33.26 -11.80 23.29
N GLN A 323 33.98 -12.79 23.82
CA GLN A 323 33.48 -14.17 23.90
C GLN A 323 32.15 -14.28 24.65
N GLN A 324 31.98 -13.55 25.76
CA GLN A 324 30.80 -13.63 26.62
C GLN A 324 29.55 -13.08 25.92
N GLY A 325 29.71 -12.07 25.07
CA GLY A 325 28.63 -11.56 24.25
C GLY A 325 28.22 -12.50 23.12
N VAL A 326 29.15 -13.25 22.52
CA VAL A 326 28.81 -14.33 21.56
C VAL A 326 28.10 -15.49 22.26
N GLU A 327 28.55 -15.86 23.48
CA GLU A 327 27.85 -16.85 24.32
C GLU A 327 26.43 -16.40 24.66
N LEU A 328 26.24 -15.11 25.00
CA LEU A 328 24.94 -14.52 25.27
C LEU A 328 24.03 -14.58 24.02
N MET A 329 24.55 -14.21 22.85
CA MET A 329 23.82 -14.32 21.58
C MET A 329 23.31 -15.73 21.32
N LEU A 330 24.21 -16.73 21.40
CA LEU A 330 23.86 -18.13 21.18
C LEU A 330 22.85 -18.63 22.21
N LYS A 331 22.97 -18.17 23.47
CA LYS A 331 22.04 -18.50 24.53
C LYS A 331 20.64 -17.91 24.29
N ILE A 332 20.53 -16.65 23.85
CA ILE A 332 19.25 -16.02 23.50
C ILE A 332 18.55 -16.84 22.42
N LEU A 333 19.24 -17.14 21.31
CA LEU A 333 18.67 -17.92 20.21
C LEU A 333 18.29 -19.34 20.63
N PHE A 334 19.12 -19.99 21.47
CA PHE A 334 18.85 -21.32 21.99
C PHE A 334 17.65 -21.34 22.92
N ASP A 335 17.57 -20.42 23.89
CA ASP A 335 16.48 -20.37 24.86
C ASP A 335 15.15 -20.09 24.17
N ASP A 336 15.11 -19.20 23.17
CA ASP A 336 13.94 -18.96 22.33
C ASP A 336 13.55 -20.22 21.55
N PHE A 337 14.50 -20.83 20.84
CA PHE A 337 14.26 -22.03 20.03
C PHE A 337 13.73 -23.20 20.88
N LYS A 338 14.33 -23.40 22.05
CA LYS A 338 13.93 -24.45 23.00
C LYS A 338 12.51 -24.21 23.53
N ARG A 339 12.17 -22.96 23.89
CA ARG A 339 10.80 -22.60 24.34
C ARG A 339 9.75 -22.89 23.28
N LEU A 340 10.05 -22.62 22.01
CA LEU A 340 9.14 -22.94 20.90
C LEU A 340 9.00 -24.43 20.68
N THR A 341 10.09 -25.18 20.77
CA THR A 341 10.04 -26.65 20.67
C THR A 341 9.19 -27.26 21.79
N ILE A 342 9.19 -26.64 22.99
CA ILE A 342 8.30 -26.99 24.11
C ILE A 342 6.83 -26.57 23.83
N ALA A 343 6.59 -25.43 23.18
CA ALA A 343 5.24 -24.95 22.90
C ALA A 343 4.58 -25.58 21.66
N ASN A 344 5.35 -26.20 20.77
CA ASN A 344 4.88 -26.53 19.42
C ASN A 344 5.34 -27.91 18.90
N THR A 345 4.83 -28.98 19.50
CA THR A 345 5.45 -30.31 19.51
C THR A 345 5.53 -31.05 18.16
N TYR A 346 6.50 -30.68 17.34
CA TYR A 346 7.13 -31.54 16.36
C TYR A 346 8.51 -31.94 16.90
N SER A 347 8.86 -33.22 16.79
CA SER A 347 10.25 -33.63 16.94
C SER A 347 11.11 -32.98 15.83
N LEU A 348 12.39 -32.71 16.08
CA LEU A 348 13.32 -32.27 15.04
C LEU A 348 13.29 -33.19 13.81
N ARG A 349 13.19 -34.51 14.03
CA ARG A 349 13.03 -35.50 12.96
C ARG A 349 11.74 -35.31 12.15
N SER A 350 10.62 -34.97 12.78
CA SER A 350 9.38 -34.70 12.06
C SER A 350 9.41 -33.39 11.27
N MET A 351 10.12 -32.37 11.76
CA MET A 351 10.33 -31.11 11.04
C MET A 351 11.21 -31.32 9.79
N GLN A 352 12.32 -32.05 9.93
CA GLN A 352 13.23 -32.39 8.84
C GLN A 352 12.63 -33.36 7.80
N SER A 353 11.54 -34.06 8.13
CA SER A 353 10.84 -34.98 7.23
C SER A 353 9.79 -34.32 6.30
N GLY A 354 9.71 -32.98 6.28
CA GLY A 354 8.78 -32.24 5.42
C GLY A 354 7.32 -32.21 5.88
N LYS A 355 7.02 -32.75 7.07
CA LYS A 355 5.70 -32.67 7.72
C LYS A 355 5.67 -31.53 8.75
N GLY A 356 6.00 -30.30 8.32
CA GLY A 356 6.19 -29.14 9.23
C GLY A 356 4.87 -28.51 9.77
N PRO A 357 4.91 -27.84 10.95
CA PRO A 357 3.80 -27.07 11.58
C PRO A 357 3.54 -25.66 11.03
N LEU A 358 3.95 -25.38 9.80
CA LEU A 358 3.79 -24.03 9.25
C LEU A 358 2.44 -23.92 8.55
N LEU A 359 1.69 -22.85 8.84
CA LEU A 359 0.80 -22.30 7.83
C LEU A 359 1.73 -21.69 6.79
N ASP A 360 1.89 -22.42 5.69
CA ASP A 360 2.21 -21.81 4.43
C ASP A 360 0.89 -21.22 3.93
N GLU A 361 0.85 -19.92 3.64
CA GLU A 361 -0.31 -19.27 3.01
C GLU A 361 -0.67 -19.93 1.66
N ASN A 362 0.16 -20.86 1.15
CA ASN A 362 -0.01 -21.62 -0.09
C ASN A 362 -0.29 -23.13 0.04
N LYS A 363 -0.80 -23.67 1.16
CA LYS A 363 -1.23 -25.10 1.23
C LYS A 363 -2.66 -25.30 1.76
N ASN A 364 -3.59 -25.52 0.82
CA ASN A 364 -4.91 -26.12 1.05
C ASN A 364 -4.78 -27.51 1.70
N TYR A 365 -5.57 -27.75 2.74
CA TYR A 365 -5.59 -29.00 3.51
C TYR A 365 -6.82 -29.82 3.08
N ASP A 366 -6.65 -30.70 2.10
CA ASP A 366 -7.58 -31.82 1.88
C ASP A 366 -6.90 -33.12 2.29
N SER A 367 -7.49 -33.79 3.27
CA SER A 367 -7.16 -35.16 3.65
C SER A 367 -8.24 -36.08 3.10
N GLU A 368 -7.85 -37.05 2.28
CA GLU A 368 -8.39 -38.41 2.41
C GLU A 368 -7.44 -39.43 1.76
N ASP A 369 -7.19 -40.49 2.53
CA ASP A 369 -6.42 -41.68 2.18
C ASP A 369 -7.00 -42.38 0.94
N ASN A 370 -6.14 -42.86 0.04
CA ASN A 370 -6.20 -44.25 -0.43
C ASN A 370 -4.92 -44.67 -1.14
N ASP A 371 -4.27 -45.67 -0.55
CA ASP A 371 -3.32 -46.55 -1.21
C ASP A 371 -3.92 -47.17 -2.48
N ASN A 372 -3.15 -47.21 -3.57
CA ASN A 372 -2.91 -48.46 -4.29
C ASN A 372 -1.76 -48.34 -5.29
N ASP A 373 -0.84 -49.29 -5.14
CA ASP A 373 0.18 -49.73 -6.10
C ASP A 373 -0.31 -49.74 -7.55
N PHE A 374 0.54 -49.27 -8.49
CA PHE A 374 0.87 -50.10 -9.65
C PHE A 374 2.26 -49.78 -10.21
N VAL A 375 3.10 -50.81 -10.15
CA VAL A 375 4.46 -50.88 -10.69
C VAL A 375 4.43 -51.10 -12.21
N SER A 376 5.56 -50.74 -12.85
CA SER A 376 6.09 -51.29 -14.12
C SER A 376 5.75 -50.44 -15.37
N ARG A 377 6.64 -50.14 -16.34
CA ARG A 377 7.94 -50.74 -16.72
C ARG A 377 8.48 -50.02 -18.00
N HIS A 378 9.80 -50.14 -18.22
CA HIS A 378 10.56 -50.11 -19.51
C HIS A 378 11.07 -48.75 -20.04
N THR A 379 12.35 -48.38 -19.82
CA THR A 379 13.63 -48.78 -20.47
C THR A 379 13.97 -48.10 -21.80
N CYS A 380 15.14 -47.44 -21.79
CA CYS A 380 15.93 -46.85 -22.86
C CYS A 380 16.18 -47.75 -24.10
N HIS A 381 16.38 -47.12 -25.27
CA HIS A 381 17.58 -47.34 -26.11
C HIS A 381 17.79 -46.30 -27.24
N ASN A 382 18.86 -45.51 -27.08
CA ASN A 382 20.03 -45.31 -27.97
C ASN A 382 19.93 -44.90 -29.47
N LYS A 383 20.74 -43.84 -29.74
CA LYS A 383 21.74 -43.63 -30.82
C LYS A 383 21.30 -43.15 -32.22
N GLY A 384 21.81 -41.96 -32.58
CA GLY A 384 22.97 -41.94 -33.49
C GLY A 384 22.94 -41.00 -34.71
N GLN A 385 23.85 -40.03 -34.66
CA GLN A 385 24.71 -39.53 -35.74
C GLN A 385 24.33 -38.29 -36.59
N ARG A 386 25.33 -37.41 -36.63
CA ARG A 386 25.53 -36.17 -37.39
C ARG A 386 25.81 -36.46 -38.88
N THR A 387 25.52 -35.48 -39.74
CA THR A 387 26.52 -34.77 -40.60
C THR A 387 25.84 -33.62 -41.38
N ARG A 388 26.57 -32.51 -41.54
CA ARG A 388 26.34 -31.38 -42.49
C ARG A 388 27.45 -31.45 -43.57
N PRO A 389 27.70 -30.46 -44.47
CA PRO A 389 26.88 -29.44 -45.18
C PRO A 389 27.20 -29.36 -46.70
N CYS A 390 26.52 -28.51 -47.51
CA CYS A 390 27.18 -27.45 -48.33
C CYS A 390 26.26 -26.65 -49.30
N TRP A 391 26.26 -25.31 -49.13
CA TRP A 391 26.39 -24.20 -50.11
C TRP A 391 25.42 -23.98 -51.30
N SER A 392 24.72 -22.82 -51.27
CA SER A 392 24.87 -21.58 -52.12
C SER A 392 23.48 -20.91 -52.35
N ARG A 393 23.21 -19.65 -51.96
CA ARG A 393 23.48 -18.33 -52.62
C ARG A 393 23.02 -18.31 -54.10
N GLU A 394 22.16 -17.43 -54.63
CA GLU A 394 21.84 -16.01 -54.38
C GLU A 394 20.57 -15.53 -55.15
N LEU A 395 20.02 -14.40 -54.69
CA LEU A 395 19.44 -13.23 -55.40
C LEU A 395 18.13 -13.24 -56.25
N ARG A 396 17.16 -12.47 -55.70
CA ARG A 396 16.54 -11.20 -56.19
C ARG A 396 15.57 -11.15 -57.40
N LYS A 397 14.42 -10.54 -57.06
CA LYS A 397 13.65 -9.44 -57.72
C LYS A 397 12.78 -9.75 -58.94
N GLY A 398 11.52 -9.27 -58.87
CA GLY A 398 10.69 -9.00 -60.05
C GLY A 398 9.21 -8.79 -59.72
N ILE A 399 8.79 -7.53 -59.67
CA ILE A 399 7.41 -7.04 -59.49
C ILE A 399 6.67 -7.05 -60.85
N CYS A 400 5.37 -7.38 -60.88
CA CYS A 400 4.26 -6.62 -61.53
C CYS A 400 3.06 -7.49 -61.98
N VAL A 401 1.88 -7.15 -61.41
CA VAL A 401 0.60 -6.81 -62.08
C VAL A 401 0.03 -7.74 -63.16
N PHE A 402 -1.18 -8.29 -62.94
CA PHE A 402 -2.40 -7.96 -63.70
C PHE A 402 -3.66 -8.63 -63.10
N VAL A 403 -4.78 -7.96 -63.30
CA VAL A 403 -6.08 -8.06 -62.62
C VAL A 403 -7.16 -8.47 -63.65
N ILE A 404 -8.22 -9.13 -63.16
CA ILE A 404 -9.58 -9.34 -63.73
C ILE A 404 -9.77 -10.43 -64.80
N THR A 405 -10.66 -11.38 -64.47
CA THR A 405 -11.92 -11.82 -65.17
C THR A 405 -12.19 -13.26 -64.75
N GLY A 406 -13.39 -13.75 -64.47
CA GLY A 406 -14.76 -13.28 -64.64
C GLY A 406 -15.62 -14.56 -64.59
N LEU A 407 -16.67 -14.55 -63.77
CA LEU A 407 -17.66 -15.63 -63.63
C LEU A 407 -18.24 -16.09 -64.98
N VAL A 408 -18.53 -17.40 -65.11
CA VAL A 408 -19.79 -18.01 -65.60
C VAL A 408 -19.56 -19.51 -65.82
N THR A 409 -20.20 -20.37 -65.02
CA THR A 409 -21.11 -21.43 -65.50
C THR A 409 -21.73 -22.17 -64.32
N CYS A 410 -23.01 -21.89 -64.11
CA CYS A 410 -23.89 -22.64 -63.24
C CYS A 410 -24.44 -23.87 -64.00
N CYS A 411 -24.85 -24.88 -63.24
CA CYS A 411 -25.68 -26.03 -63.62
C CYS A 411 -25.02 -27.17 -64.39
N LEU A 412 -24.61 -28.22 -63.66
CA LEU A 412 -25.20 -29.57 -63.77
C LEU A 412 -24.50 -30.53 -62.80
N ARG A 413 -25.27 -31.02 -61.81
CA ARG A 413 -25.26 -32.36 -61.17
C ARG A 413 -25.48 -32.28 -59.67
N LEU A 414 -26.76 -32.26 -59.30
CA LEU A 414 -27.23 -32.85 -58.06
C LEU A 414 -27.20 -34.37 -58.21
N SER A 415 -26.52 -35.03 -57.28
CA SER A 415 -26.77 -36.35 -56.70
C SER A 415 -25.43 -37.02 -56.41
N HIS A 416 -25.06 -37.03 -55.13
CA HIS A 416 -24.52 -38.16 -54.35
C HIS A 416 -24.10 -37.56 -53.01
N GLY A 417 -24.80 -37.97 -51.95
CA GLY A 417 -24.51 -37.55 -50.59
C GLY A 417 -23.14 -38.06 -50.16
N SER A 418 -22.33 -37.14 -49.65
CA SER A 418 -21.24 -37.39 -48.72
C SER A 418 -21.45 -36.47 -47.52
N PRO A 419 -21.07 -36.90 -46.30
CA PRO A 419 -21.38 -36.16 -45.09
C PRO A 419 -20.70 -34.79 -45.12
N PHE A 420 -21.42 -33.76 -44.65
CA PHE A 420 -20.84 -32.49 -44.27
C PHE A 420 -19.72 -32.79 -43.26
N THR A 421 -18.48 -32.74 -43.71
CA THR A 421 -17.37 -32.37 -42.83
C THR A 421 -17.61 -30.91 -42.49
N GLU A 422 -18.01 -30.65 -41.25
CA GLU A 422 -17.88 -29.33 -40.65
C GLU A 422 -16.50 -28.79 -41.00
N LYS A 423 -16.47 -27.61 -41.62
CA LYS A 423 -15.25 -26.81 -41.63
C LYS A 423 -14.97 -26.54 -40.16
N ASN A 424 -13.95 -27.19 -39.61
CA ASN A 424 -13.35 -26.82 -38.34
C ASN A 424 -13.19 -25.29 -38.34
N PRO A 425 -13.69 -24.59 -37.30
CA PRO A 425 -13.31 -23.20 -37.08
C PRO A 425 -11.78 -23.12 -37.12
N SER A 426 -11.26 -22.06 -37.74
CA SER A 426 -9.85 -21.70 -37.58
C SER A 426 -9.47 -21.83 -36.10
N PRO A 427 -8.30 -22.39 -35.75
CA PRO A 427 -7.95 -22.58 -34.35
C PRO A 427 -8.00 -21.21 -33.68
N HIS A 428 -8.92 -21.04 -32.73
CA HIS A 428 -8.87 -19.93 -31.79
C HIS A 428 -7.47 -19.91 -31.19
N PRO A 429 -6.83 -18.74 -31.02
CA PRO A 429 -5.54 -18.67 -30.35
C PRO A 429 -5.66 -19.34 -28.98
N GLU A 430 -5.00 -20.48 -28.80
CA GLU A 430 -4.95 -21.19 -27.51
C GLU A 430 -4.17 -20.32 -26.52
N ALA A 431 -4.79 -20.02 -25.37
CA ALA A 431 -4.16 -19.28 -24.30
C ALA A 431 -2.93 -20.05 -23.77
N PRO A 432 -1.85 -19.37 -23.37
CA PRO A 432 -0.83 -20.02 -22.53
C PRO A 432 -1.51 -20.56 -21.26
N PRO A 433 -1.21 -21.81 -20.83
CA PRO A 433 -2.07 -22.54 -19.90
C PRO A 433 -2.13 -21.91 -18.50
N LEU A 434 -1.09 -21.20 -18.08
CA LEU A 434 -0.99 -20.66 -16.72
C LEU A 434 -0.10 -19.41 -16.72
N CYS A 435 -0.51 -18.38 -15.98
CA CYS A 435 0.35 -17.23 -15.71
C CYS A 435 1.29 -17.53 -14.53
N GLN A 436 2.59 -17.29 -14.71
CA GLN A 436 3.61 -17.54 -13.69
C GLN A 436 4.45 -16.29 -13.36
N SER A 437 4.00 -15.11 -13.80
CA SER A 437 4.62 -13.85 -13.36
C SER A 437 4.43 -13.67 -11.85
N GLN A 438 5.29 -12.86 -11.24
CA GLN A 438 5.20 -12.56 -9.82
C GLN A 438 3.85 -11.90 -9.49
N GLU A 439 3.36 -11.00 -10.34
CA GLU A 439 2.05 -10.36 -10.16
C GLU A 439 0.91 -11.40 -10.18
N CYS A 440 0.99 -12.42 -11.04
CA CYS A 440 -0.01 -13.50 -11.08
C CYS A 440 0.00 -14.37 -9.82
N ILE A 441 1.18 -14.71 -9.32
CA ILE A 441 1.30 -15.50 -8.09
C ILE A 441 0.77 -14.70 -6.90
N HIS A 442 1.10 -13.40 -6.82
CA HIS A 442 0.58 -12.51 -5.77
C HIS A 442 -0.94 -12.36 -5.86
N ALA A 443 -1.49 -12.09 -7.05
CA ALA A 443 -2.94 -11.97 -7.24
C ALA A 443 -3.68 -13.26 -6.88
N ALA A 444 -3.15 -14.42 -7.29
CA ALA A 444 -3.75 -15.71 -6.95
C ALA A 444 -3.74 -15.98 -5.45
N SER A 445 -2.60 -15.74 -4.80
CA SER A 445 -2.45 -15.89 -3.35
C SER A 445 -3.40 -14.98 -2.59
N GLU A 446 -3.53 -13.72 -3.01
CA GLU A 446 -4.41 -12.74 -2.37
C GLU A 446 -5.89 -13.12 -2.52
N ILE A 447 -6.31 -13.54 -3.71
CA ILE A 447 -7.68 -14.04 -3.94
C ILE A 447 -7.96 -15.24 -3.03
N LEU A 448 -7.08 -16.25 -3.02
CA LEU A 448 -7.26 -17.44 -2.18
C LEU A 448 -7.28 -17.10 -0.68
N TYR A 449 -6.47 -16.14 -0.25
CA TYR A 449 -6.41 -15.67 1.14
C TYR A 449 -7.68 -14.94 1.60
N ASN A 450 -8.38 -14.30 0.65
CA ASN A 450 -9.56 -13.50 0.92
C ASN A 450 -10.86 -14.30 0.90
N LEU A 451 -10.95 -15.34 0.06
CA LEU A 451 -12.09 -16.26 0.00
C LEU A 451 -12.43 -16.80 1.39
N ASP A 452 -13.71 -17.04 1.64
CA ASP A 452 -14.13 -17.75 2.86
C ASP A 452 -13.44 -19.12 2.95
N PRO A 453 -12.90 -19.54 4.12
CA PRO A 453 -12.28 -20.86 4.26
C PRO A 453 -13.21 -22.03 3.91
N LYS A 454 -14.53 -21.79 3.87
CA LYS A 454 -15.58 -22.72 3.46
C LYS A 454 -16.41 -22.15 2.29
N TYR A 455 -15.79 -21.41 1.39
CA TYR A 455 -16.48 -20.81 0.24
C TYR A 455 -17.25 -21.84 -0.60
N GLU A 456 -16.81 -23.11 -0.62
CA GLU A 456 -17.50 -24.21 -1.31
C GLU A 456 -18.88 -24.56 -0.72
N ASP A 457 -19.11 -24.24 0.57
CA ASP A 457 -20.39 -24.43 1.27
C ASP A 457 -21.35 -23.22 1.09
N ILE A 458 -20.88 -22.14 0.48
CA ILE A 458 -21.61 -20.88 0.33
C ILE A 458 -22.13 -20.79 -1.10
N ASP A 459 -23.44 -20.58 -1.27
CA ASP A 459 -24.01 -20.28 -2.58
C ASP A 459 -23.66 -18.83 -2.99
N PRO A 460 -22.77 -18.62 -3.98
CA PRO A 460 -22.36 -17.28 -4.41
C PRO A 460 -23.53 -16.46 -4.95
N CYS A 461 -24.64 -17.09 -5.35
CA CYS A 461 -25.84 -16.38 -5.80
C CYS A 461 -26.67 -15.79 -4.65
N THR A 462 -26.36 -16.15 -3.40
CA THR A 462 -27.09 -15.68 -2.20
C THR A 462 -26.23 -14.83 -1.26
N ASP A 463 -24.94 -15.14 -1.12
CA ASP A 463 -24.05 -14.42 -0.21
C ASP A 463 -22.64 -14.28 -0.81
N PHE A 464 -22.54 -13.50 -1.89
CA PHE A 464 -21.27 -13.27 -2.58
C PHE A 464 -20.26 -12.46 -1.75
N ASP A 465 -20.74 -11.61 -0.83
CA ASP A 465 -19.89 -10.89 0.13
C ASP A 465 -19.19 -11.85 1.09
N GLN A 466 -19.91 -12.79 1.70
CA GLN A 466 -19.27 -13.81 2.52
C GLN A 466 -18.37 -14.71 1.67
N TYR A 467 -18.83 -15.16 0.50
CA TYR A 467 -18.06 -16.02 -0.40
C TYR A 467 -16.67 -15.45 -0.71
N VAL A 468 -16.60 -14.15 -1.07
CA VAL A 468 -15.34 -13.50 -1.48
C VAL A 468 -14.55 -12.90 -0.32
N CYS A 469 -15.22 -12.39 0.71
CA CYS A 469 -14.58 -11.58 1.76
C CYS A 469 -14.55 -12.24 3.14
N GLY A 470 -15.00 -13.51 3.26
CA GLY A 470 -15.01 -14.25 4.52
C GLY A 470 -13.61 -14.37 5.12
N GLY A 471 -12.65 -14.91 4.36
CA GLY A 471 -11.25 -15.01 4.77
C GLY A 471 -10.62 -13.63 5.00
N TRP A 472 -10.88 -12.65 4.14
CA TRP A 472 -10.37 -11.28 4.31
C TRP A 472 -10.75 -10.74 5.70
N ARG A 473 -12.02 -10.93 6.10
CA ARG A 473 -12.50 -10.52 7.44
C ARG A 473 -11.90 -11.36 8.56
N GLU A 474 -11.55 -12.62 8.38
CA GLU A 474 -10.87 -13.38 9.43
C GLU A 474 -9.42 -12.92 9.64
N HIS A 475 -8.79 -12.45 8.58
CA HIS A 475 -7.36 -12.18 8.55
C HIS A 475 -6.95 -10.71 8.78
N HIS A 476 -7.86 -9.75 8.60
CA HIS A 476 -7.55 -8.33 8.71
C HIS A 476 -8.18 -7.70 9.95
N ASP A 477 -7.37 -7.37 10.96
CA ASP A 477 -7.82 -6.68 12.17
C ASP A 477 -7.88 -5.15 11.99
N MET A 478 -8.89 -4.52 12.59
CA MET A 478 -8.94 -3.06 12.70
C MET A 478 -8.01 -2.60 13.81
N ARG A 479 -7.15 -1.61 13.51
CA ARG A 479 -6.39 -0.94 14.56
C ARG A 479 -7.33 -0.17 15.51
N PRO A 480 -6.90 0.10 16.75
CA PRO A 480 -7.69 0.88 17.70
C PRO A 480 -8.17 2.24 17.17
N ASP A 481 -7.41 2.87 16.26
CA ASP A 481 -7.69 4.18 15.67
C ASP A 481 -8.59 4.12 14.42
N GLN A 482 -9.16 2.96 14.09
CA GLN A 482 -10.00 2.74 12.91
C GLN A 482 -11.44 2.35 13.28
N GLY A 483 -12.42 3.00 12.65
CA GLY A 483 -13.83 2.60 12.69
C GLY A 483 -14.28 1.81 11.47
N SER A 484 -13.53 1.89 10.38
CA SER A 484 -13.73 1.10 9.17
C SER A 484 -12.39 0.82 8.52
N ILE A 485 -12.25 -0.36 7.92
CA ILE A 485 -11.13 -0.75 7.05
C ILE A 485 -11.67 -1.49 5.83
N PHE A 486 -10.96 -1.40 4.72
CA PHE A 486 -11.20 -2.23 3.53
C PHE A 486 -9.92 -2.33 2.69
N ALA A 487 -9.94 -3.04 1.57
CA ALA A 487 -8.80 -3.19 0.68
C ALA A 487 -8.13 -1.84 0.33
N GLY A 488 -8.91 -0.80 0.01
CA GLY A 488 -8.38 0.54 -0.28
C GLY A 488 -7.70 1.21 0.91
N THR A 489 -8.14 0.95 2.15
CA THR A 489 -7.43 1.44 3.36
C THR A 489 -6.03 0.84 3.46
N ILE A 490 -5.88 -0.45 3.14
CA ILE A 490 -4.58 -1.13 3.16
C ILE A 490 -3.66 -0.57 2.05
N MET A 491 -4.22 -0.29 0.87
CA MET A 491 -3.48 0.37 -0.21
C MET A 491 -3.01 1.78 0.16
N GLU A 492 -3.85 2.57 0.84
CA GLU A 492 -3.51 3.91 1.31
C GLU A 492 -2.38 3.84 2.35
N GLU A 493 -2.46 2.90 3.30
CA GLU A 493 -1.40 2.68 4.29
C GLU A 493 -0.07 2.23 3.67
N ASN A 494 -0.11 1.44 2.59
CA ASN A 494 1.06 1.08 1.82
C ASN A 494 1.68 2.30 1.11
N ALA A 495 0.84 3.18 0.54
CA ALA A 495 1.29 4.44 -0.06
C ALA A 495 1.92 5.37 0.98
N GLN A 496 1.29 5.53 2.15
CA GLN A 496 1.82 6.30 3.28
C GLN A 496 3.15 5.72 3.79
N THR A 497 3.28 4.40 3.87
CA THR A 497 4.53 3.75 4.29
C THR A 497 5.67 4.05 3.30
N LYS A 498 5.41 4.02 1.99
CA LYS A 498 6.38 4.43 0.97
C LYS A 498 6.77 5.89 1.14
N LEU A 499 5.79 6.78 1.30
CA LEU A 499 6.03 8.21 1.52
C LEU A 499 6.87 8.48 2.76
N ARG A 500 6.62 7.77 3.87
CA ARG A 500 7.45 7.82 5.07
C ARG A 500 8.91 7.47 4.74
N HIS A 501 9.14 6.35 4.04
CA HIS A 501 10.49 5.95 3.64
C HIS A 501 11.17 6.99 2.74
N ILE A 502 10.40 7.64 1.85
CA ILE A 502 10.91 8.71 1.00
C ILE A 502 11.30 9.94 1.83
N LEU A 503 10.51 10.34 2.83
CA LEU A 503 10.81 11.49 3.68
C LEU A 503 11.95 11.22 4.67
N GLU A 504 12.16 9.97 5.08
CA GLU A 504 13.18 9.59 6.05
C GLU A 504 14.54 9.20 5.40
N ARG A 505 14.66 9.27 4.07
CA ARG A 505 15.93 9.03 3.33
C ARG A 505 16.79 10.30 3.23
N THR A 506 18.02 10.16 2.71
CA THR A 506 18.90 11.30 2.41
C THR A 506 18.30 12.20 1.33
N GLU A 507 18.47 13.51 1.53
CA GLU A 507 17.99 14.56 0.63
C GLU A 507 18.42 14.33 -0.84
N PRO A 508 17.54 14.59 -1.83
CA PRO A 508 17.89 14.56 -3.24
C PRO A 508 19.02 15.55 -3.59
N THR A 509 19.82 15.23 -4.61
CA THR A 509 20.98 16.05 -5.02
C THR A 509 20.66 17.15 -6.03
N GLU A 510 19.54 17.07 -6.75
CA GLU A 510 19.10 18.14 -7.67
C GLU A 510 18.61 19.36 -6.88
N SER A 511 18.96 20.58 -7.30
CA SER A 511 18.73 21.78 -6.47
C SER A 511 17.26 22.05 -6.14
N SER A 512 16.39 21.84 -7.11
CA SER A 512 14.97 22.20 -7.03
C SER A 512 14.18 21.15 -6.27
N ASP A 513 14.55 19.88 -6.47
CA ASP A 513 14.07 18.79 -5.63
C ASP A 513 14.59 18.87 -4.20
N ALA A 514 15.83 19.31 -3.98
CA ALA A 514 16.31 19.56 -2.64
C ALA A 514 15.48 20.65 -1.94
N ASP A 515 15.13 21.74 -2.63
CA ASP A 515 14.31 22.80 -2.03
C ASP A 515 12.86 22.34 -1.74
N ASN A 516 12.22 21.64 -2.68
CA ASN A 516 10.90 21.03 -2.47
C ASN A 516 10.91 20.04 -1.31
N PHE A 517 11.93 19.17 -1.27
CA PHE A 517 12.11 18.18 -0.22
C PHE A 517 12.37 18.83 1.14
N LYS A 518 13.19 19.89 1.23
CA LYS A 518 13.42 20.64 2.48
C LYS A 518 12.13 21.21 3.04
N LYS A 519 11.29 21.81 2.20
CA LYS A 519 10.00 22.40 2.64
C LYS A 519 9.07 21.31 3.17
N LEU A 520 8.94 20.21 2.43
CA LEU A 520 8.15 19.05 2.81
C LEU A 520 8.68 18.43 4.13
N LYS A 521 9.99 18.24 4.24
CA LYS A 521 10.67 17.69 5.41
C LYS A 521 10.57 18.60 6.63
N ALA A 522 10.63 19.92 6.45
CA ALA A 522 10.44 20.88 7.54
C ALA A 522 9.05 20.76 8.15
N ALA A 523 8.00 20.70 7.33
CA ALA A 523 6.63 20.50 7.81
C ALA A 523 6.47 19.13 8.51
N TYR A 524 7.05 18.06 7.92
CA TYR A 524 7.06 16.72 8.52
C TYR A 524 7.74 16.70 9.89
N ASP A 525 8.93 17.32 10.00
CA ASP A 525 9.73 17.34 11.24
C ASP A 525 9.07 18.18 12.34
N ALA A 526 8.46 19.31 11.98
CA ALA A 526 7.69 20.11 12.92
C ALA A 526 6.54 19.32 13.53
N CYS A 527 5.83 18.54 12.69
CA CYS A 527 4.76 17.68 13.15
C CYS A 527 5.30 16.50 13.99
N LEU A 528 6.40 15.85 13.61
CA LEU A 528 6.97 14.71 14.35
C LEU A 528 7.53 15.08 15.73
N ASP A 529 7.92 16.34 15.96
CA ASP A 529 8.44 16.80 17.26
C ASP A 529 7.34 16.93 18.34
N GLU A 530 6.88 15.78 18.82
CA GLU A 530 5.88 15.69 19.89
C GLU A 530 6.31 16.40 21.17
N ALA A 531 7.62 16.51 21.45
CA ALA A 531 8.12 17.19 22.63
C ALA A 531 7.87 18.70 22.56
N THR A 532 8.14 19.32 21.41
CA THR A 532 7.85 20.74 21.17
C THR A 532 6.33 20.99 21.14
N VAL A 533 5.55 20.16 20.46
CA VAL A 533 4.08 20.29 20.40
C VAL A 533 3.47 20.18 21.82
N SER A 534 3.86 19.17 22.59
CA SER A 534 3.36 18.96 23.95
C SER A 534 3.80 20.07 24.92
N LYS A 535 5.02 20.59 24.75
CA LYS A 535 5.54 21.69 25.58
C LYS A 535 4.74 22.98 25.36
N ARG A 536 4.35 23.26 24.12
CA ARG A 536 3.53 24.44 23.78
C ARG A 536 2.07 24.27 24.17
N GLY A 537 1.58 23.02 24.22
CA GLY A 537 0.24 22.70 24.68
C GLY A 537 -0.83 23.46 23.89
N SER A 538 -1.79 24.04 24.60
CA SER A 538 -2.87 24.85 24.02
C SER A 538 -2.53 26.33 23.76
N GLU A 539 -1.32 26.81 24.09
CA GLU A 539 -0.96 28.24 23.96
C GLU A 539 -1.26 28.82 22.56
N PRO A 540 -0.86 28.20 21.43
CA PRO A 540 -1.10 28.75 20.10
C PRO A 540 -2.60 28.84 19.76
N LEU A 541 -3.39 27.85 20.21
CA LEU A 541 -4.83 27.83 20.06
C LEU A 541 -5.48 28.96 20.88
N THR A 542 -5.07 29.14 22.14
CA THR A 542 -5.62 30.20 23.00
C THR A 542 -5.39 31.60 22.43
N ASN A 543 -4.26 31.83 21.74
CA ASN A 543 -4.00 33.10 21.06
C ASN A 543 -5.03 33.39 19.96
N ILE A 544 -5.43 32.38 19.17
CA ILE A 544 -6.49 32.54 18.17
C ILE A 544 -7.83 32.83 18.83
N LEU A 545 -8.14 32.14 19.93
CA LEU A 545 -9.38 32.35 20.67
C LEU A 545 -9.46 33.75 21.28
N ASP A 546 -8.36 34.30 21.78
CA ASP A 546 -8.32 35.63 22.39
C ASP A 546 -8.36 36.76 21.35
N GLU A 547 -7.75 36.57 20.19
CA GLU A 547 -7.91 37.48 19.06
C GLU A 547 -9.37 37.50 18.58
N LEU A 548 -10.00 36.32 18.47
CA LEU A 548 -11.43 36.22 18.13
C LEU A 548 -12.33 36.95 19.14
N LYS A 549 -12.04 36.84 20.44
CA LYS A 549 -12.76 37.62 21.49
C LYS A 549 -12.58 39.13 21.31
N THR A 550 -11.43 39.57 20.80
CA THR A 550 -11.13 40.99 20.55
C THR A 550 -11.92 41.50 19.34
N ILE A 551 -11.98 40.70 18.27
CA ILE A 551 -12.74 41.01 17.05
C ILE A 551 -14.26 40.97 17.31
N TYR A 552 -14.73 39.98 18.06
CA TYR A 552 -16.14 39.75 18.37
C TYR A 552 -16.39 39.63 19.88
N PRO A 553 -16.40 40.74 20.63
CA PRO A 553 -16.54 40.68 22.09
C PRO A 553 -17.94 40.23 22.52
N ALA A 554 -18.02 39.47 23.63
CA ALA A 554 -19.27 38.92 24.17
C ALA A 554 -20.35 39.98 24.44
N LYS A 555 -19.91 41.19 24.83
CA LYS A 555 -20.77 42.38 24.93
C LYS A 555 -20.39 43.33 23.81
N ALA A 556 -21.37 43.75 23.01
CA ALA A 556 -21.15 44.79 22.02
C ALA A 556 -20.67 46.07 22.74
N GLY A 557 -19.55 46.65 22.30
CA GLY A 557 -19.19 48.01 22.69
C GLY A 557 -20.23 49.01 22.15
N LEU A 558 -20.26 50.23 22.68
CA LEU A 558 -21.12 51.34 22.21
C LEU A 558 -20.78 51.83 20.77
N VAL A 559 -20.08 51.02 19.97
CA VAL A 559 -19.66 51.35 18.62
C VAL A 559 -20.73 50.84 17.65
N ASN A 560 -21.28 51.73 16.84
CA ASN A 560 -22.12 51.37 15.68
C ASN A 560 -21.32 50.38 14.80
N GLY A 561 -21.72 49.10 14.72
CA GLY A 561 -21.01 48.12 13.86
C GLY A 561 -21.08 46.64 14.24
N SER A 562 -22.14 46.15 14.91
CA SER A 562 -22.20 44.71 15.27
C SER A 562 -22.17 43.75 14.07
N GLN A 563 -22.68 44.20 12.90
CA GLN A 563 -22.61 43.49 11.61
C GLN A 563 -21.17 43.41 11.08
N ASP A 564 -20.44 44.52 11.15
CA ASP A 564 -19.02 44.57 10.75
C ASP A 564 -18.19 43.61 11.60
N GLN A 565 -18.51 43.48 12.89
CA GLN A 565 -17.79 42.59 13.80
C GLN A 565 -18.03 41.11 13.52
N LEU A 566 -19.26 40.68 13.23
CA LEU A 566 -19.53 39.28 12.86
C LEU A 566 -18.82 38.92 11.55
N THR A 567 -18.92 39.81 10.56
CA THR A 567 -18.23 39.64 9.28
C THR A 567 -16.71 39.59 9.46
N SER A 568 -16.15 40.46 10.29
CA SER A 568 -14.72 40.46 10.63
C SER A 568 -14.29 39.17 11.31
N ALA A 569 -15.14 38.61 12.18
CA ALA A 569 -14.88 37.33 12.84
C ALA A 569 -14.88 36.19 11.82
N LEU A 570 -15.85 36.12 10.92
CA LEU A 570 -15.90 35.11 9.86
C LEU A 570 -14.69 35.21 8.92
N LEU A 571 -14.26 36.43 8.57
CA LEU A 571 -13.04 36.66 7.79
C LEU A 571 -11.78 36.20 8.52
N TYR A 572 -11.70 36.44 9.83
CA TYR A 572 -10.59 35.97 10.66
C TYR A 572 -10.53 34.44 10.71
N LEU A 573 -11.69 33.79 10.89
CA LEU A 573 -11.82 32.34 10.89
C LEU A 573 -11.47 31.72 9.54
N ALA A 574 -11.95 32.29 8.42
CA ALA A 574 -11.59 31.84 7.09
C ALA A 574 -10.06 31.90 6.87
N ASN A 575 -9.42 32.99 7.30
CA ASN A 575 -7.94 33.10 7.29
C ASN A 575 -7.23 32.14 8.24
N ALA A 576 -7.93 31.38 9.06
CA ALA A 576 -7.38 30.30 9.87
C ALA A 576 -7.83 28.91 9.37
N GLY A 577 -8.51 28.82 8.22
CA GLY A 577 -9.06 27.57 7.71
C GLY A 577 -10.30 27.07 8.46
N VAL A 578 -11.00 27.95 9.19
CA VAL A 578 -12.18 27.60 9.98
C VAL A 578 -13.43 28.16 9.33
N GLU A 579 -14.37 27.29 8.96
CA GLU A 579 -15.70 27.69 8.50
C GLU A 579 -16.71 27.75 9.64
N ALA A 580 -17.61 28.74 9.60
CA ALA A 580 -18.68 28.88 10.58
C ALA A 580 -19.90 29.62 9.98
N LEU A 581 -21.11 29.20 10.38
CA LEU A 581 -22.41 29.76 9.97
C LEU A 581 -22.75 29.62 8.47
N ALA A 582 -21.86 30.03 7.57
CA ALA A 582 -21.96 29.86 6.13
C ALA A 582 -20.57 29.59 5.56
N SER A 583 -20.46 28.60 4.67
CA SER A 583 -19.29 28.36 3.85
C SER A 583 -19.29 29.34 2.68
N SER A 584 -18.10 29.83 2.30
CA SER A 584 -17.89 30.66 1.12
C SER A 584 -16.63 30.21 0.40
N GLY A 585 -16.78 29.69 -0.81
CA GLY A 585 -15.68 29.22 -1.65
C GLY A 585 -15.89 29.59 -3.11
N VAL A 586 -14.98 29.17 -3.96
CA VAL A 586 -15.07 29.40 -5.41
C VAL A 586 -15.09 28.07 -6.17
N THR A 587 -15.91 28.01 -7.21
CA THR A 587 -16.12 26.81 -8.03
C THR A 587 -16.30 27.21 -9.48
N PRO A 588 -16.04 26.33 -10.47
CA PRO A 588 -16.60 26.50 -11.80
C PRO A 588 -18.13 26.69 -11.70
N ASP A 589 -18.68 27.61 -12.49
CA ASP A 589 -20.12 27.82 -12.53
C ASP A 589 -20.80 26.67 -13.27
N ASP A 590 -21.78 26.02 -12.64
CA ASP A 590 -22.47 24.89 -13.26
C ASP A 590 -23.10 25.25 -14.63
N ARG A 591 -23.56 26.48 -14.87
CA ARG A 591 -24.13 26.90 -16.18
C ARG A 591 -23.15 27.61 -17.11
N ASP A 592 -21.94 27.85 -16.63
CA ASP A 592 -20.88 28.54 -17.37
C ASP A 592 -19.52 28.03 -16.87
N PRO A 593 -19.18 26.74 -17.14
CA PRO A 593 -18.09 26.02 -16.49
C PRO A 593 -16.70 26.57 -16.86
N ASP A 594 -16.61 27.41 -17.89
CA ASP A 594 -15.39 28.13 -18.24
C ASP A 594 -15.11 29.35 -17.33
N ASN A 595 -16.05 29.71 -16.46
CA ASN A 595 -15.94 30.82 -15.52
C ASN A 595 -16.01 30.34 -14.06
N VAL A 596 -15.24 31.02 -13.21
CA VAL A 596 -15.22 30.77 -11.77
C VAL A 596 -16.23 31.70 -11.06
N VAL A 597 -17.08 31.11 -10.22
CA VAL A 597 -18.11 31.80 -9.44
C VAL A 597 -17.93 31.56 -7.94
N ILE A 598 -18.45 32.47 -7.13
CA ILE A 598 -18.50 32.32 -5.67
C ILE A 598 -19.76 31.51 -5.30
N MET A 599 -19.57 30.48 -4.49
CA MET A 599 -20.65 29.68 -3.93
C MET A 599 -20.74 29.91 -2.42
N ILE A 600 -21.96 30.18 -1.93
CA ILE A 600 -22.28 30.35 -0.51
C ILE A 600 -23.26 29.26 -0.09
N SER A 601 -22.88 28.44 0.86
CA SER A 601 -23.66 27.27 1.28
C SER A 601 -23.71 27.13 2.81
N PRO A 602 -24.69 26.39 3.36
CA PRO A 602 -24.60 25.91 4.73
C PRO A 602 -23.27 25.13 4.93
N PRO A 603 -22.62 25.20 6.10
CA PRO A 603 -21.46 24.36 6.36
C PRO A 603 -21.88 22.88 6.39
N ARG A 604 -21.00 21.99 5.89
CA ARG A 604 -21.25 20.54 5.90
C ARG A 604 -21.42 19.97 7.31
N GLU A 605 -20.68 20.53 8.27
CA GLU A 605 -20.75 20.13 9.69
C GLU A 605 -21.10 21.31 10.61
N ILE A 606 -22.02 21.09 11.56
CA ILE A 606 -22.54 22.14 12.46
C ILE A 606 -22.06 21.93 13.90
N GLY A 607 -21.36 20.82 14.17
CA GLY A 607 -20.76 20.51 15.48
C GLY A 607 -20.62 19.00 15.67
N LEU A 608 -21.71 18.27 15.43
CA LEU A 608 -21.73 16.81 15.26
C LEU A 608 -21.57 16.42 13.77
N PRO A 609 -21.14 15.18 13.46
CA PRO A 609 -20.81 14.75 12.09
C PRO A 609 -21.98 14.74 11.08
N ALA A 610 -23.21 14.72 11.58
CA ALA A 610 -24.42 14.78 10.77
C ALA A 610 -25.58 15.39 11.57
N ARG A 611 -26.57 15.96 10.88
CA ARG A 611 -27.71 16.64 11.52
C ARG A 611 -28.57 15.68 12.35
N GLU A 612 -28.65 14.42 11.94
CA GLU A 612 -29.44 13.36 12.55
C GLU A 612 -29.01 13.06 13.98
N TYR A 613 -27.73 13.29 14.31
CA TYR A 613 -27.22 13.08 15.67
C TYR A 613 -27.87 14.01 16.71
N TYR A 614 -28.38 15.19 16.31
CA TYR A 614 -29.10 16.09 17.22
C TYR A 614 -30.50 15.59 17.63
N ASN A 615 -30.98 14.50 17.00
CA ASN A 615 -32.20 13.79 17.40
C ASN A 615 -31.94 12.75 18.49
N ASN A 616 -30.68 12.37 18.75
CA ASN A 616 -30.33 11.42 19.81
C ASN A 616 -30.05 12.16 21.13
N THR A 617 -30.97 12.05 22.10
CA THR A 617 -30.87 12.76 23.39
C THR A 617 -29.62 12.39 24.19
N LYS A 618 -29.14 11.13 24.10
CA LYS A 618 -27.94 10.67 24.79
C LYS A 618 -26.70 11.27 24.15
N THR A 619 -26.56 11.19 22.83
CA THR A 619 -25.45 11.78 22.09
C THR A 619 -25.37 13.29 22.31
N VAL A 620 -26.50 14.00 22.27
CA VAL A 620 -26.54 15.45 22.56
C VAL A 620 -26.13 15.76 24.00
N ALA A 621 -26.55 14.96 24.98
CA ALA A 621 -26.15 15.14 26.37
C ALA A 621 -24.64 14.92 26.58
N ASP A 622 -24.09 13.86 25.98
CA ASP A 622 -22.66 13.55 26.03
C ASP A 622 -21.83 14.65 25.34
N TYR A 623 -22.27 15.10 24.17
CA TYR A 623 -21.66 16.21 23.44
C TYR A 623 -21.67 17.51 24.25
N THR A 624 -22.79 17.83 24.89
CA THR A 624 -22.91 19.02 25.76
C THR A 624 -21.93 18.92 26.93
N SER A 625 -21.78 17.73 27.53
CA SER A 625 -20.83 17.49 28.61
C SER A 625 -19.38 17.67 28.16
N VAL A 626 -19.05 17.21 26.96
CA VAL A 626 -17.73 17.37 26.34
C VAL A 626 -17.43 18.84 26.09
N LEU A 627 -18.35 19.57 25.45
CA LEU A 627 -18.21 21.01 25.20
C LEU A 627 -17.91 21.74 26.51
N LYS A 628 -18.72 21.51 27.56
CA LYS A 628 -18.50 22.11 28.90
C LYS A 628 -17.11 21.84 29.47
N GLN A 629 -16.61 20.62 29.34
CA GLN A 629 -15.29 20.24 29.87
C GLN A 629 -14.17 20.94 29.11
N VAL A 630 -14.25 20.97 27.78
CA VAL A 630 -13.19 21.52 26.93
C VAL A 630 -13.14 23.04 27.03
N VAL A 631 -14.29 23.73 26.96
CA VAL A 631 -14.33 25.20 27.01
C VAL A 631 -13.90 25.75 28.37
N ARG A 632 -14.11 25.01 29.47
CA ARG A 632 -13.58 25.37 30.79
C ARG A 632 -12.04 25.41 30.79
N GLY A 633 -11.38 24.53 30.03
CA GLY A 633 -9.93 24.51 29.92
C GLY A 633 -9.35 25.54 28.95
N LEU A 634 -10.09 25.90 27.89
CA LEU A 634 -9.53 26.67 26.75
C LEU A 634 -10.16 28.06 26.53
N ALA A 635 -11.46 28.24 26.79
CA ALA A 635 -12.16 29.49 26.47
C ALA A 635 -12.19 30.49 27.66
N GLY A 636 -11.97 30.00 28.89
CA GLY A 636 -11.96 30.78 30.13
C GLY A 636 -13.19 30.57 31.01
N ASP A 637 -13.15 31.11 32.23
CA ASP A 637 -14.19 30.92 33.26
C ASP A 637 -15.56 31.50 32.85
N GLY A 638 -16.63 30.71 33.03
CA GLY A 638 -18.02 31.14 32.86
C GLY A 638 -18.66 30.73 31.52
N PHE A 639 -17.88 30.36 30.50
CA PHE A 639 -18.41 29.86 29.23
C PHE A 639 -19.04 28.47 29.33
N ASP A 640 -18.62 27.67 30.31
CA ASP A 640 -19.22 26.36 30.62
C ASP A 640 -20.71 26.47 31.03
N LYS A 641 -21.15 27.64 31.49
CA LYS A 641 -22.54 27.90 31.85
C LYS A 641 -23.46 28.10 30.65
N ILE A 642 -22.92 28.55 29.52
CA ILE A 642 -23.68 28.81 28.28
C ILE A 642 -23.43 27.74 27.19
N ALA A 643 -22.70 26.67 27.53
CA ALA A 643 -22.48 25.52 26.66
C ALA A 643 -23.79 24.86 26.17
N GLU A 644 -24.80 24.80 27.03
CA GLU A 644 -26.13 24.29 26.67
C GLU A 644 -26.80 25.18 25.62
N ASP A 645 -26.62 26.50 25.70
CA ASP A 645 -27.17 27.45 24.72
C ASP A 645 -26.48 27.27 23.35
N VAL A 646 -25.19 26.97 23.32
CA VAL A 646 -24.45 26.67 22.08
C VAL A 646 -24.99 25.40 21.43
N VAL A 647 -25.13 24.31 22.19
CA VAL A 647 -25.68 23.06 21.64
C VAL A 647 -27.14 23.24 21.20
N ALA A 648 -27.93 24.05 21.90
CA ALA A 648 -29.28 24.40 21.49
C ALA A 648 -29.30 25.24 20.19
N PHE A 649 -28.34 26.15 20.01
CA PHE A 649 -28.16 26.92 18.78
C PHE A 649 -27.74 26.02 17.61
N GLU A 650 -26.75 25.14 17.81
CA GLU A 650 -26.33 24.16 16.81
C GLU A 650 -27.46 23.22 16.39
N LYS A 651 -28.29 22.78 17.33
CA LYS A 651 -29.48 21.98 17.02
C LYS A 651 -30.44 22.74 16.11
N LYS A 652 -30.73 24.01 16.42
CA LYS A 652 -31.59 24.83 15.55
C LYS A 652 -30.98 25.05 14.17
N LEU A 653 -29.66 25.20 14.07
CA LEU A 653 -28.96 25.24 12.79
C LEU A 653 -29.10 23.93 12.03
N ALA A 654 -28.87 22.79 12.68
CA ALA A 654 -29.04 21.46 12.09
C ALA A 654 -30.47 21.17 11.63
N ASP A 655 -31.49 21.73 12.30
CA ASP A 655 -32.89 21.62 11.89
C ASP A 655 -33.19 22.38 10.58
N VAL A 656 -32.50 23.50 10.32
CA VAL A 656 -32.72 24.33 9.12
C VAL A 656 -31.75 24.05 7.98
N THR A 657 -30.67 23.32 8.23
CA THR A 657 -29.75 22.83 7.20
C THR A 657 -30.43 21.75 6.36
N PRO A 658 -30.35 21.81 5.01
CA PRO A 658 -30.86 20.74 4.15
C PRO A 658 -30.16 19.41 4.43
N ASP A 659 -30.84 18.28 4.24
CA ASP A 659 -30.19 16.96 4.24
C ASP A 659 -29.14 16.84 3.12
N THR A 660 -28.18 15.91 3.27
CA THR A 660 -27.05 15.71 2.35
C THR A 660 -27.51 15.52 0.90
N GLN A 661 -28.55 14.71 0.69
CA GLN A 661 -29.11 14.49 -0.65
C GLN A 661 -29.56 15.80 -1.30
N THR A 662 -30.21 16.68 -0.55
CA THR A 662 -30.65 18.00 -1.04
C THR A 662 -29.46 18.94 -1.29
N GLN A 663 -28.38 18.82 -0.51
CA GLN A 663 -27.17 19.63 -0.70
C GLN A 663 -26.39 19.27 -1.97
N GLU A 664 -26.49 18.02 -2.42
CA GLU A 664 -25.80 17.50 -3.61
C GLU A 664 -26.63 17.59 -4.90
N ASP A 665 -27.92 17.95 -4.81
CA ASP A 665 -28.80 18.09 -5.96
C ASP A 665 -28.67 19.50 -6.58
N VAL A 666 -28.03 19.58 -7.76
CA VAL A 666 -27.85 20.83 -8.53
C VAL A 666 -29.17 21.56 -8.80
N THR A 667 -30.28 20.83 -8.92
CA THR A 667 -31.61 21.44 -9.11
C THR A 667 -32.12 22.15 -7.86
N LYS A 668 -31.48 21.93 -6.71
CA LYS A 668 -31.80 22.55 -5.41
C LYS A 668 -30.78 23.61 -5.03
N TYR A 669 -29.48 23.34 -5.20
CA TYR A 669 -28.44 24.25 -4.72
C TYR A 669 -28.11 25.39 -5.69
N TYR A 670 -28.38 25.24 -7.00
CA TYR A 670 -28.06 26.27 -7.99
C TYR A 670 -29.06 27.44 -7.95
N ASN A 671 -28.88 28.38 -7.01
CA ASN A 671 -29.71 29.58 -6.88
C ASN A 671 -28.86 30.84 -7.12
N PRO A 672 -28.77 31.35 -8.36
CA PRO A 672 -28.02 32.56 -8.65
C PRO A 672 -28.75 33.79 -8.07
N LEU A 673 -28.07 34.53 -7.20
CA LEU A 673 -28.57 35.75 -6.56
C LEU A 673 -27.54 36.87 -6.66
N SER A 674 -28.00 38.12 -6.62
CA SER A 674 -27.10 39.26 -6.43
C SER A 674 -26.53 39.30 -5.01
N ILE A 675 -25.44 40.07 -4.83
CA ILE A 675 -24.88 40.30 -3.48
C ILE A 675 -25.96 40.91 -2.59
N LYS A 676 -26.70 41.89 -3.13
CA LYS A 676 -27.78 42.57 -2.41
C LYS A 676 -28.94 41.64 -2.05
N GLU A 677 -29.35 40.75 -2.95
CA GLU A 677 -30.40 39.76 -2.65
C GLU A 677 -29.94 38.76 -1.59
N THR A 678 -28.67 38.34 -1.64
CA THR A 678 -28.08 37.42 -0.66
C THR A 678 -28.00 38.06 0.72
N GLU A 679 -27.49 39.30 0.81
CA GLU A 679 -27.45 40.07 2.07
C GLU A 679 -28.87 40.40 2.59
N ALA A 680 -29.89 40.47 1.73
CA ALA A 680 -31.27 40.61 2.18
C ALA A 680 -31.82 39.36 2.88
N LEU A 681 -31.27 38.16 2.59
CA LEU A 681 -31.63 36.92 3.27
C LEU A 681 -30.98 36.85 4.67
N VAL A 682 -29.73 37.32 4.79
CA VAL A 682 -28.96 37.33 6.04
C VAL A 682 -28.20 38.64 6.23
N PRO A 683 -28.90 39.74 6.65
CA PRO A 683 -28.29 41.06 6.79
C PRO A 683 -27.23 41.15 7.90
N GLU A 684 -27.08 40.11 8.72
CA GLU A 684 -26.06 40.02 9.75
C GLU A 684 -24.64 39.81 9.20
N ILE A 685 -24.51 39.33 7.94
CA ILE A 685 -23.24 39.00 7.30
C ILE A 685 -23.08 39.86 6.04
N SER A 686 -21.97 40.60 5.94
CA SER A 686 -21.65 41.38 4.74
C SER A 686 -20.81 40.55 3.78
N PHE A 687 -21.46 39.93 2.79
CA PHE A 687 -20.76 39.21 1.74
C PHE A 687 -19.97 40.15 0.84
N ALA A 688 -20.43 41.40 0.65
CA ALA A 688 -19.65 42.42 -0.05
C ALA A 688 -18.27 42.62 0.60
N ASN A 689 -18.21 42.71 1.92
CA ASN A 689 -16.95 42.89 2.65
C ASN A 689 -16.07 41.63 2.57
N ILE A 690 -16.66 40.43 2.70
CA ILE A 690 -15.92 39.16 2.56
C ILE A 690 -15.24 39.10 1.18
N ILE A 691 -16.03 39.33 0.12
CA ILE A 691 -15.55 39.29 -1.26
C ILE A 691 -14.46 40.34 -1.49
N SER A 692 -14.66 41.57 -1.03
CA SER A 692 -13.66 42.64 -1.19
C SER A 692 -12.35 42.37 -0.44
N SER A 693 -12.38 41.52 0.59
CA SER A 693 -11.20 41.17 1.39
C SER A 693 -10.42 39.99 0.81
N LEU A 694 -11.11 39.02 0.20
CA LEU A 694 -10.52 37.77 -0.27
C LEU A 694 -10.27 37.73 -1.78
N ALA A 695 -11.13 38.36 -2.59
CA ALA A 695 -11.00 38.36 -4.04
C ALA A 695 -9.88 39.31 -4.52
N PRO A 696 -9.34 39.10 -5.74
CA PRO A 696 -8.44 40.07 -6.37
C PRO A 696 -9.06 41.48 -6.41
N HIS A 697 -8.26 42.51 -6.16
CA HIS A 697 -8.74 43.90 -6.03
C HIS A 697 -9.49 44.42 -7.28
N ASP A 698 -9.16 43.91 -8.47
CA ASP A 698 -9.79 44.23 -9.74
C ASP A 698 -11.02 43.37 -10.07
N TYR A 699 -11.26 42.29 -9.31
CA TYR A 699 -12.43 41.44 -9.48
C TYR A 699 -13.71 42.18 -9.07
N LYS A 700 -14.72 42.09 -9.93
CA LYS A 700 -16.05 42.64 -9.69
C LYS A 700 -17.09 41.61 -10.06
N THR A 701 -18.02 41.37 -9.14
CA THR A 701 -19.20 40.55 -9.39
C THR A 701 -20.40 41.15 -8.66
N ASP A 702 -21.58 40.89 -9.20
CA ASP A 702 -22.85 41.04 -8.48
C ASP A 702 -23.67 39.75 -8.63
N ARG A 703 -23.00 38.60 -8.77
CA ARG A 703 -23.62 37.28 -8.90
C ARG A 703 -22.92 36.28 -8.00
N LEU A 704 -23.70 35.61 -7.16
CA LEU A 704 -23.32 34.53 -6.25
C LEU A 704 -24.23 33.33 -6.50
N ILE A 705 -23.73 32.11 -6.30
CA ILE A 705 -24.57 30.90 -6.23
C ILE A 705 -24.86 30.62 -4.75
N VAL A 706 -26.12 30.64 -4.35
CA VAL A 706 -26.53 30.42 -2.95
C VAL A 706 -27.13 29.02 -2.82
N GLY A 707 -26.40 28.11 -2.18
CA GLY A 707 -26.77 26.69 -2.06
C GLY A 707 -28.09 26.44 -1.33
N SER A 708 -28.50 27.32 -0.42
CA SER A 708 -29.83 27.27 0.19
C SER A 708 -30.31 28.65 0.65
N PRO A 709 -31.11 29.36 -0.16
CA PRO A 709 -31.69 30.64 0.23
C PRO A 709 -32.58 30.53 1.48
N SER A 710 -33.24 29.39 1.65
CA SER A 710 -34.10 29.11 2.81
C SER A 710 -33.29 29.00 4.10
N TYR A 711 -32.12 28.34 4.06
CA TYR A 711 -31.18 28.29 5.17
C TYR A 711 -30.67 29.68 5.53
N MET A 712 -30.25 30.48 4.55
CA MET A 712 -29.75 31.85 4.80
C MET A 712 -30.79 32.71 5.52
N LYS A 713 -32.05 32.64 5.09
CA LYS A 713 -33.15 33.33 5.75
C LYS A 713 -33.38 32.84 7.18
N ALA A 714 -33.32 31.53 7.41
CA ALA A 714 -33.47 30.95 8.74
C ALA A 714 -32.30 31.33 9.65
N LEU A 715 -31.07 31.32 9.12
CA LEU A 715 -29.86 31.76 9.80
C LEU A 715 -29.99 33.20 10.32
N SER A 716 -30.54 34.12 9.52
CA SER A 716 -30.81 35.49 9.99
C SER A 716 -31.71 35.53 11.23
N VAL A 717 -32.78 34.73 11.25
CA VAL A 717 -33.69 34.64 12.40
C VAL A 717 -32.94 34.10 13.62
N LEU A 718 -32.19 33.00 13.42
CA LEU A 718 -31.42 32.37 14.50
C LEU A 718 -30.36 33.31 15.09
N LEU A 719 -29.66 34.09 14.26
CA LEU A 719 -28.66 35.04 14.72
C LEU A 719 -29.28 36.19 15.53
N LYS A 720 -30.49 36.65 15.20
CA LYS A 720 -31.22 37.69 15.96
C LYS A 720 -31.70 37.19 17.32
N ASP A 721 -32.16 35.93 17.36
CA ASP A 721 -32.75 35.33 18.55
C ASP A 721 -31.70 34.76 19.52
N THR A 722 -30.44 34.66 19.09
CA THR A 722 -29.36 34.04 19.87
C THR A 722 -28.51 35.10 20.57
N PRO A 723 -28.26 34.98 21.89
CA PRO A 723 -27.38 35.89 22.59
C PRO A 723 -25.98 35.95 21.97
N ARG A 724 -25.41 37.14 21.91
CA ARG A 724 -24.08 37.38 21.31
C ARG A 724 -22.98 36.54 21.96
N GLU A 725 -23.04 36.33 23.27
CA GLU A 725 -22.09 35.48 24.00
C GLU A 725 -22.16 34.01 23.57
N THR A 726 -23.35 33.51 23.24
CA THR A 726 -23.55 32.16 22.67
C THR A 726 -22.96 32.08 21.27
N ILE A 727 -23.16 33.10 20.42
CA ILE A 727 -22.55 33.15 19.08
C ILE A 727 -21.01 33.17 19.19
N LEU A 728 -20.45 33.98 20.09
CA LEU A 728 -19.01 33.99 20.33
C LEU A 728 -18.50 32.60 20.74
N LEU A 729 -19.14 31.95 21.72
CA LEU A 729 -18.70 30.63 22.16
C LEU A 729 -18.85 29.57 21.05
N PHE A 730 -19.89 29.66 20.22
CA PHE A 730 -20.03 28.82 19.02
C PHE A 730 -18.85 29.00 18.06
N LEU A 731 -18.46 30.25 17.75
CA LEU A 731 -17.31 30.53 16.88
C LEU A 731 -15.99 30.02 17.50
N GLN A 732 -15.80 30.22 18.81
CA GLN A 732 -14.65 29.67 19.53
C GLN A 732 -14.64 28.14 19.52
N TRP A 733 -15.81 27.52 19.65
CA TRP A 733 -15.95 26.08 19.61
C TRP A 733 -15.59 25.51 18.25
N LYS A 734 -15.98 26.17 17.14
CA LYS A 734 -15.53 25.83 15.79
C LYS A 734 -14.00 25.86 15.65
N VAL A 735 -13.34 26.89 16.20
CA VAL A 735 -11.87 26.96 16.24
C VAL A 735 -11.26 25.81 17.03
N ILE A 736 -11.80 25.51 18.23
CA ILE A 736 -11.33 24.39 19.06
C ILE A 736 -11.48 23.07 18.30
N GLN A 737 -12.61 22.83 17.63
CA GLN A 737 -12.85 21.59 16.88
C GLN A 737 -11.87 21.41 15.71
N ALA A 738 -11.57 22.49 14.99
CA ALA A 738 -10.66 22.49 13.85
C ALA A 738 -9.20 22.22 14.26
N PHE A 739 -8.75 22.80 15.38
CA PHE A 739 -7.36 22.68 15.83
C PHE A 739 -7.12 21.63 16.92
N ALA A 740 -8.15 20.90 17.35
CA ALA A 740 -8.03 19.88 18.41
C ALA A 740 -6.97 18.81 18.09
N ASP A 741 -6.82 18.48 16.81
CA ASP A 741 -5.86 17.50 16.34
C ASP A 741 -4.50 18.13 16.00
N VAL A 742 -4.32 19.44 16.11
CA VAL A 742 -3.02 20.12 15.85
C VAL A 742 -2.22 20.36 17.14
N ILE A 743 -2.86 20.28 18.31
CA ILE A 743 -2.24 20.50 19.63
C ILE A 743 -2.20 19.23 20.50
N GLU A 744 -1.39 19.24 21.55
CA GLU A 744 -1.40 18.21 22.60
C GLU A 744 -1.59 18.86 23.97
N ASP A 745 -2.83 18.82 24.48
CA ASP A 745 -3.21 19.39 25.78
C ASP A 745 -4.27 18.51 26.45
N ALA A 746 -4.22 18.36 27.77
CA ALA A 746 -5.21 17.54 28.50
C ALA A 746 -6.65 18.06 28.33
N SER A 747 -6.82 19.36 28.06
CA SER A 747 -8.11 20.02 27.90
C SER A 747 -8.88 19.56 26.65
N ILE A 748 -8.20 19.04 25.61
CA ILE A 748 -8.86 18.54 24.39
C ILE A 748 -9.18 17.04 24.43
N GLU A 749 -8.66 16.29 25.41
CA GLU A 749 -8.85 14.83 25.48
C GLU A 749 -10.33 14.41 25.57
N PRO A 750 -11.24 15.14 26.26
CA PRO A 750 -12.67 14.82 26.21
C PRO A 750 -13.26 14.89 24.80
N LEU A 751 -12.85 15.87 23.99
CA LEU A 751 -13.30 16.00 22.60
C LEU A 751 -12.73 14.89 21.72
N ARG A 752 -11.43 14.60 21.83
CA ARG A 752 -10.79 13.50 21.09
C ARG A 752 -11.46 12.17 21.41
N ARG A 753 -11.67 11.89 22.69
CA ARG A 753 -12.40 10.69 23.15
C ARG A 753 -13.80 10.60 22.55
N PHE A 754 -14.53 11.70 22.55
CA PHE A 754 -15.88 11.75 22.01
C PHE A 754 -15.91 11.54 20.49
N LYS A 755 -15.02 12.20 19.74
CA LYS A 755 -14.84 11.98 18.29
C LYS A 755 -14.51 10.51 18.00
N ASN A 756 -13.62 9.89 18.78
CA ASN A 756 -13.29 8.46 18.62
C ASN A 756 -14.50 7.55 18.84
N VAL A 757 -15.30 7.78 19.90
CA VAL A 757 -16.50 7.00 20.17
C VAL A 757 -17.52 7.14 19.04
N LEU A 758 -17.76 8.36 18.54
CA LEU A 758 -18.67 8.58 17.42
C LEU A 758 -18.20 7.90 16.13
N ALA A 759 -16.89 7.94 15.86
CA ALA A 759 -16.29 7.29 14.70
C ALA A 759 -16.12 5.77 14.88
N GLY A 760 -16.56 5.19 16.01
CA GLY A 760 -16.44 3.77 16.30
C GLY A 760 -15.00 3.27 16.49
N LYS A 761 -14.10 4.17 16.91
CA LYS A 761 -12.72 3.89 17.30
C LYS A 761 -12.64 3.61 18.80
N GLU A 762 -11.53 3.02 19.26
CA GLU A 762 -11.32 2.90 20.70
C GLU A 762 -11.26 4.31 21.35
N PRO A 763 -11.90 4.52 22.52
CA PRO A 763 -12.05 5.86 23.08
C PRO A 763 -10.73 6.60 23.37
N GLN A 764 -9.62 5.89 23.56
CA GLN A 764 -8.30 6.46 23.86
C GLN A 764 -7.29 6.24 22.73
N ALA A 765 -7.73 5.75 21.57
CA ALA A 765 -6.85 5.56 20.44
C ALA A 765 -6.25 6.89 19.97
N LYS A 766 -4.96 6.84 19.66
CA LYS A 766 -4.24 7.89 18.94
C LYS A 766 -3.64 7.23 17.70
N GLU A 767 -3.81 7.91 16.57
CA GLU A 767 -3.09 7.55 15.36
C GLU A 767 -1.57 7.69 15.58
N GLU A 768 -0.79 6.85 14.91
CA GLU A 768 0.67 6.97 14.92
C GLU A 768 1.09 8.33 14.37
N ARG A 769 1.99 9.01 15.09
CA ARG A 769 2.36 10.39 14.78
C ARG A 769 2.79 10.59 13.33
N TRP A 770 3.57 9.66 12.77
CA TRP A 770 4.05 9.75 11.39
C TRP A 770 2.92 9.70 10.35
N ARG A 771 1.85 8.90 10.56
CA ARG A 771 0.69 8.84 9.66
C ARG A 771 -0.10 10.13 9.70
N LYS A 772 -0.36 10.63 10.92
CA LYS A 772 -0.97 11.94 11.13
C LYS A 772 -0.20 13.03 10.39
N CYS A 773 1.13 13.08 10.55
CA CYS A 773 1.96 14.06 9.87
C CYS A 773 1.93 13.92 8.35
N LEU A 774 1.90 12.71 7.80
CA LEU A 774 1.71 12.51 6.36
C LEU A 774 0.35 13.01 5.88
N GLY A 775 -0.72 12.81 6.65
CA GLY A 775 -2.05 13.36 6.34
C GLY A 775 -2.01 14.89 6.20
N HIS A 776 -1.41 15.59 7.16
CA HIS A 776 -1.24 17.05 7.07
C HIS A 776 -0.39 17.48 5.86
N LEU A 777 0.63 16.69 5.47
CA LEU A 777 1.40 16.98 4.26
C LEU A 777 0.61 16.76 2.98
N ASP A 778 -0.21 15.71 2.91
CA ASP A 778 -1.05 15.44 1.75
C ASP A 778 -2.20 16.44 1.64
N GLU A 779 -2.64 17.05 2.75
CA GLU A 779 -3.61 18.14 2.73
C GLU A 779 -2.98 19.49 2.32
N GLY A 780 -1.73 19.78 2.72
CA GLY A 780 -1.13 21.11 2.56
C GLY A 780 -0.02 21.27 1.51
N LEU A 781 0.66 20.16 1.15
CA LEU A 781 1.84 20.09 0.27
C LEU A 781 1.69 18.93 -0.74
N GLU A 782 0.44 18.69 -1.14
CA GLU A 782 -0.04 17.57 -1.92
C GLU A 782 0.74 17.35 -3.22
N TRP A 783 1.12 18.41 -3.95
CA TRP A 783 1.84 18.30 -5.22
C TRP A 783 3.33 18.02 -5.03
N SER A 784 3.92 18.52 -3.93
CA SER A 784 5.29 18.19 -3.56
C SER A 784 5.39 16.73 -3.13
N LEU A 785 4.43 16.26 -2.31
CA LEU A 785 4.32 14.86 -1.92
C LEU A 785 4.09 13.95 -3.13
N SER A 786 3.17 14.34 -4.03
CA SER A 786 2.84 13.63 -5.27
C SER A 786 4.05 13.45 -6.17
N ARG A 787 4.89 14.47 -6.32
CA ARG A 787 6.12 14.37 -7.11
C ARG A 787 7.00 13.23 -6.63
N PHE A 788 7.28 13.19 -5.33
CA PHE A 788 8.15 12.16 -4.76
C PHE A 788 7.51 10.77 -4.76
N TYR A 789 6.19 10.68 -4.58
CA TYR A 789 5.44 9.43 -4.72
C TYR A 789 5.54 8.87 -6.15
N VAL A 790 5.24 9.69 -7.17
CA VAL A 790 5.22 9.26 -8.57
C VAL A 790 6.60 8.77 -9.03
N LEU A 791 7.67 9.48 -8.65
CA LEU A 791 9.05 9.09 -9.01
C LEU A 791 9.48 7.75 -8.41
N ASP A 792 8.87 7.32 -7.30
CA ASP A 792 9.23 6.10 -6.58
C ASP A 792 8.29 4.92 -6.88
N ALA A 793 6.98 5.19 -7.03
CA ALA A 793 5.94 4.17 -6.96
C ALA A 793 5.14 3.96 -8.25
N PHE A 794 5.25 4.84 -9.26
CA PHE A 794 4.37 4.79 -10.43
C PHE A 794 5.11 4.68 -11.76
N SER A 795 4.71 3.71 -12.59
CA SER A 795 5.38 3.40 -13.85
C SER A 795 4.63 3.94 -15.09
N GLU A 796 5.37 4.21 -16.17
CA GLU A 796 4.79 4.61 -17.45
C GLU A 796 3.89 3.52 -18.04
N ASP A 797 4.22 2.24 -17.82
CA ASP A 797 3.44 1.11 -18.32
C ASP A 797 2.11 0.95 -17.57
N SER A 798 2.10 1.18 -16.26
CA SER A 798 0.86 1.26 -15.47
C SER A 798 -0.04 2.38 -16.01
N LYS A 799 0.54 3.56 -16.28
CA LYS A 799 -0.20 4.69 -16.86
C LYS A 799 -0.82 4.33 -18.21
N LYS A 800 -0.06 3.70 -19.11
CA LYS A 800 -0.56 3.28 -20.43
C LYS A 800 -1.69 2.25 -20.33
N LEU A 801 -1.56 1.28 -19.43
CA LEU A 801 -2.61 0.28 -19.20
C LEU A 801 -3.88 0.92 -18.62
N GLY A 802 -3.76 1.81 -17.63
CA GLY A 802 -4.91 2.54 -17.10
C GLY A 802 -5.61 3.40 -18.16
N ASP A 803 -4.84 4.12 -18.98
CA ASP A 803 -5.35 4.92 -20.10
C ASP A 803 -6.09 4.06 -21.14
N GLN A 804 -5.56 2.88 -21.45
CA GLN A 804 -6.19 1.91 -22.35
C GLN A 804 -7.52 1.41 -21.76
N ILE A 805 -7.53 0.98 -20.49
CA ILE A 805 -8.76 0.50 -19.81
C ILE A 805 -9.84 1.57 -19.88
N VAL A 806 -9.54 2.81 -19.48
CA VAL A 806 -10.51 3.93 -19.53
C VAL A 806 -11.04 4.16 -20.94
N SER A 807 -10.16 4.09 -21.95
CA SER A 807 -10.56 4.23 -23.36
C SER A 807 -11.50 3.11 -23.81
N ASP A 808 -11.26 1.87 -23.38
CA ASP A 808 -12.11 0.72 -23.67
C ASP A 808 -13.48 0.82 -22.99
N ILE A 809 -13.52 1.34 -21.76
CA ILE A 809 -14.76 1.66 -21.05
C ILE A 809 -15.57 2.72 -21.80
N LYS A 810 -14.93 3.80 -22.27
CA LYS A 810 -15.59 4.84 -23.08
C LYS A 810 -16.19 4.27 -24.35
N GLU A 811 -15.43 3.47 -25.09
CA GLU A 811 -15.92 2.79 -26.30
C GLU A 811 -17.13 1.91 -25.99
N ARG A 812 -17.06 1.14 -24.88
CA ARG A 812 -18.15 0.24 -24.51
C ARG A 812 -19.39 1.00 -24.09
N PHE A 813 -19.26 2.10 -23.35
CA PHE A 813 -20.40 2.90 -22.93
C PHE A 813 -21.08 3.60 -24.11
N ILE A 814 -20.30 4.09 -25.09
CA ILE A 814 -20.84 4.61 -26.37
C ILE A 814 -21.68 3.54 -27.08
N PHE A 815 -21.18 2.31 -27.17
CA PHE A 815 -21.93 1.20 -27.76
C PHE A 815 -23.22 0.93 -26.98
N THR A 816 -23.17 0.94 -25.65
CA THR A 816 -24.35 0.76 -24.80
C THR A 816 -25.39 1.85 -25.08
N LEU A 817 -24.98 3.13 -25.07
CA LEU A 817 -25.87 4.27 -25.33
C LEU A 817 -26.57 4.15 -26.68
N ASP A 818 -25.86 3.78 -27.75
CA ASP A 818 -26.45 3.60 -29.08
C ASP A 818 -27.60 2.57 -29.11
N GLN A 819 -27.49 1.52 -28.28
CA GLN A 819 -28.48 0.44 -28.17
C GLN A 819 -29.59 0.73 -27.13
N THR A 820 -29.49 1.83 -26.37
CA THR A 820 -30.42 2.18 -25.31
C THR A 820 -31.77 2.64 -25.86
N SER A 821 -32.70 1.69 -25.98
CA SER A 821 -34.03 1.91 -26.58
C SER A 821 -34.99 2.79 -25.78
N TRP A 822 -34.75 2.98 -24.47
CA TRP A 822 -35.60 3.81 -23.60
C TRP A 822 -35.27 5.31 -23.69
N MET A 823 -34.12 5.67 -24.30
CA MET A 823 -33.76 7.05 -24.63
C MET A 823 -34.25 7.39 -26.03
N SER A 824 -34.55 8.66 -26.32
CA SER A 824 -34.82 9.08 -27.69
C SER A 824 -33.55 9.06 -28.56
N PRO A 825 -33.67 8.96 -29.89
CA PRO A 825 -32.50 9.00 -30.78
C PRO A 825 -31.64 10.27 -30.63
N ASP A 826 -32.26 11.42 -30.41
CA ASP A 826 -31.55 12.69 -30.28
C ASP A 826 -30.77 12.76 -28.95
N VAL A 827 -31.37 12.31 -27.85
CA VAL A 827 -30.69 12.27 -26.55
C VAL A 827 -29.56 11.23 -26.55
N ARG A 828 -29.74 10.07 -27.21
CA ARG A 828 -28.63 9.10 -27.41
C ARG A 828 -27.44 9.73 -28.13
N LYS A 829 -27.70 10.48 -29.20
CA LYS A 829 -26.65 11.14 -29.98
C LYS A 829 -25.86 12.14 -29.12
N LEU A 830 -26.55 12.99 -28.35
CA LEU A 830 -25.91 13.92 -27.42
C LEU A 830 -25.15 13.19 -26.31
N GLY A 831 -25.69 12.09 -25.78
CA GLY A 831 -25.00 11.26 -24.79
C GLY A 831 -23.69 10.66 -25.33
N ILE A 832 -23.68 10.19 -26.58
CA ILE A 832 -22.46 9.70 -27.24
C ILE A 832 -21.42 10.82 -27.39
N GLU A 833 -21.86 12.03 -27.76
CA GLU A 833 -21.00 13.21 -27.83
C GLU A 833 -20.42 13.57 -26.46
N LYS A 834 -21.25 13.54 -25.41
CA LYS A 834 -20.82 13.75 -24.02
C LYS A 834 -19.72 12.77 -23.61
N VAL A 835 -19.88 11.47 -23.86
CA VAL A 835 -18.82 10.47 -23.57
C VAL A 835 -17.56 10.75 -24.39
N GLY A 836 -17.72 11.09 -25.66
CA GLY A 836 -16.60 11.47 -26.53
C GLY A 836 -15.78 12.62 -25.96
N ASN A 837 -16.46 13.62 -25.40
CA ASN A 837 -15.86 14.82 -24.81
C ASN A 837 -15.30 14.63 -23.39
N ILE A 838 -15.53 13.49 -22.73
CA ILE A 838 -15.00 13.25 -21.38
C ILE A 838 -13.46 13.34 -21.41
N ILE A 839 -12.91 14.23 -20.60
CA ILE A 839 -11.46 14.36 -20.39
C ILE A 839 -11.01 13.25 -19.42
N GLN A 840 -10.02 12.46 -19.81
CA GLN A 840 -9.43 11.43 -18.96
C GLN A 840 -8.10 11.89 -18.38
N LYS A 841 -7.92 11.77 -17.07
CA LYS A 841 -6.72 12.16 -16.33
C LYS A 841 -6.18 10.95 -15.54
N ILE A 842 -4.95 10.51 -15.85
CA ILE A 842 -4.37 9.26 -15.33
C ILE A 842 -3.04 9.52 -14.60
N GLY A 843 -2.96 9.03 -13.36
CA GLY A 843 -1.79 9.05 -12.48
C GLY A 843 -1.57 10.37 -11.74
N PHE A 844 -1.27 11.44 -12.47
CA PHE A 844 -0.83 12.71 -11.88
C PHE A 844 -0.95 13.91 -12.85
N PRO A 845 -1.00 15.17 -12.35
CA PRO A 845 -1.07 16.35 -13.20
C PRO A 845 0.25 16.64 -13.93
N THR A 846 0.15 17.03 -15.20
CA THR A 846 1.31 17.36 -16.06
C THR A 846 1.42 18.86 -16.38
N LYS A 847 0.58 19.70 -15.77
CA LYS A 847 0.50 21.14 -16.12
C LYS A 847 0.11 22.09 -14.99
N SER A 848 -0.71 21.67 -14.02
CA SER A 848 -1.22 22.60 -12.99
C SER A 848 -1.27 21.99 -11.58
N PRO A 849 -0.11 21.87 -10.90
CA PRO A 849 1.25 22.02 -11.46
C PRO A 849 1.69 20.74 -12.21
N ASN A 850 2.75 20.83 -13.02
CA ASN A 850 3.41 19.65 -13.56
C ASN A 850 4.26 18.99 -12.48
N VAL A 851 3.76 17.91 -11.85
CA VAL A 851 4.50 17.26 -10.75
C VAL A 851 5.81 16.61 -11.19
N LEU A 852 5.99 16.35 -12.49
CA LEU A 852 7.26 15.86 -13.04
C LEU A 852 8.30 16.97 -13.26
N ASP A 853 7.91 18.25 -13.18
CA ASP A 853 8.84 19.38 -13.22
C ASP A 853 9.09 19.93 -11.80
N PRO A 854 10.30 19.75 -11.23
CA PRO A 854 10.58 20.21 -9.87
C PRO A 854 10.52 21.73 -9.72
N GLU A 855 10.81 22.50 -10.77
CA GLU A 855 10.71 23.96 -10.73
C GLU A 855 9.27 24.44 -10.70
N ASP A 856 8.36 23.75 -11.41
CA ASP A 856 6.94 24.10 -11.40
C ASP A 856 6.30 23.83 -10.03
N VAL A 857 6.63 22.69 -9.42
CA VAL A 857 6.22 22.37 -8.03
C VAL A 857 6.79 23.40 -7.05
N LYS A 858 8.07 23.78 -7.19
CA LYS A 858 8.69 24.79 -6.33
C LYS A 858 8.01 26.14 -6.46
N LYS A 859 7.71 26.55 -7.68
CA LYS A 859 7.02 27.80 -7.99
C LYS A 859 5.60 27.82 -7.44
N PHE A 860 4.89 26.68 -7.48
CA PHE A 860 3.55 26.57 -6.92
C PHE A 860 3.53 26.93 -5.42
N TYR A 861 4.51 26.44 -4.65
CA TYR A 861 4.63 26.71 -3.20
C TYR A 861 5.60 27.86 -2.86
N GLN A 862 5.89 28.78 -3.79
CA GLN A 862 6.88 29.84 -3.56
C GLN A 862 6.49 30.82 -2.45
N ASP A 863 5.18 31.05 -2.27
CA ASP A 863 4.63 32.02 -1.30
C ASP A 863 4.23 31.38 0.04
N LEU A 864 4.55 30.09 0.22
CA LEU A 864 4.28 29.33 1.45
C LEU A 864 5.56 29.13 2.26
N GLU A 865 5.71 29.85 3.37
CA GLU A 865 6.85 29.69 4.27
C GLU A 865 6.51 28.74 5.42
N LEU A 866 7.32 27.69 5.60
CA LEU A 866 7.13 26.67 6.63
C LEU A 866 8.37 26.54 7.50
N SER A 867 8.15 26.26 8.77
CA SER A 867 9.19 26.15 9.78
C SER A 867 9.26 24.72 10.30
N LYS A 868 10.47 24.22 10.53
CA LYS A 868 10.68 22.90 11.16
C LYS A 868 10.39 22.89 12.67
N ASP A 869 10.17 24.05 13.28
CA ASP A 869 10.08 24.20 14.74
C ASP A 869 8.64 24.50 15.21
N THR A 870 7.69 24.76 14.31
CA THR A 870 6.35 25.29 14.65
C THR A 870 5.23 24.64 13.85
N PHE A 871 4.75 23.48 14.29
CA PHE A 871 3.66 22.74 13.63
C PHE A 871 2.36 23.53 13.51
N PHE A 872 1.85 24.10 14.62
CA PHE A 872 0.58 24.83 14.62
C PHE A 872 0.57 26.02 13.65
N GLU A 873 1.65 26.81 13.63
CA GLU A 873 1.78 27.95 12.72
C GLU A 873 1.90 27.51 11.25
N ASN A 874 2.49 26.34 10.98
CA ASN A 874 2.52 25.78 9.63
C ASN A 874 1.10 25.48 9.15
N GLU A 875 0.26 24.84 9.96
CA GLU A 875 -1.14 24.54 9.60
C GLU A 875 -1.93 25.82 9.30
N VAL A 876 -1.77 26.87 10.11
CA VAL A 876 -2.40 28.18 9.86
C VAL A 876 -1.84 28.83 8.58
N ALA A 877 -0.54 28.68 8.30
CA ALA A 877 0.08 29.22 7.09
C ALA A 877 -0.41 28.50 5.82
N VAL A 878 -0.56 27.18 5.88
CA VAL A 878 -1.13 26.34 4.81
C VAL A 878 -2.57 26.76 4.54
N ALA A 879 -3.41 26.87 5.57
CA ALA A 879 -4.81 27.30 5.41
C ALA A 879 -4.93 28.67 4.74
N LYS A 880 -4.09 29.65 5.13
CA LYS A 880 -4.03 30.98 4.49
C LYS A 880 -3.60 30.91 3.03
N PHE A 881 -2.63 30.06 2.74
CA PHE A 881 -2.13 29.86 1.38
C PHE A 881 -3.21 29.25 0.47
N GLN A 882 -3.91 28.22 0.95
CA GLN A 882 -4.99 27.56 0.22
C GLN A 882 -6.16 28.50 -0.05
N LEU A 883 -6.65 29.21 0.97
CA LEU A 883 -7.72 30.20 0.80
C LEU A 883 -7.35 31.27 -0.24
N ARG A 884 -6.12 31.78 -0.18
CA ARG A 884 -5.63 32.78 -1.15
C ARG A 884 -5.59 32.20 -2.57
N ASN A 885 -5.07 31.00 -2.74
CA ASN A 885 -4.95 30.36 -4.05
C ASN A 885 -6.31 30.04 -4.66
N GLU A 886 -7.25 29.57 -3.84
CA GLU A 886 -8.64 29.36 -4.23
C GLU A 886 -9.25 30.65 -4.74
N TRP A 887 -9.28 31.72 -3.92
CA TRP A 887 -9.92 32.98 -4.29
C TRP A 887 -9.19 33.74 -5.41
N PHE A 888 -7.89 33.51 -5.61
CA PHE A 888 -7.12 34.07 -6.72
C PHE A 888 -7.53 33.53 -8.10
N LYS A 889 -8.39 32.49 -8.16
CA LYS A 889 -9.01 32.00 -9.40
C LYS A 889 -10.08 32.94 -9.94
N LEU A 890 -10.68 33.79 -9.10
CA LEU A 890 -11.72 34.73 -9.52
C LEU A 890 -11.20 35.72 -10.57
N GLY A 891 -12.01 35.96 -11.61
CA GLY A 891 -11.66 36.84 -12.73
C GLY A 891 -10.78 36.18 -13.79
N LYS A 892 -10.44 34.88 -13.64
CA LYS A 892 -9.75 34.07 -14.62
C LYS A 892 -10.67 32.98 -15.17
N PRO A 893 -10.39 32.44 -16.36
CA PRO A 893 -11.05 31.23 -16.84
C PRO A 893 -10.79 30.06 -15.90
N THR A 894 -11.75 29.13 -15.82
CA THR A 894 -11.59 27.86 -15.12
C THR A 894 -10.38 27.10 -15.65
N ASN A 895 -9.52 26.65 -14.75
CA ASN A 895 -8.34 25.88 -15.10
C ASN A 895 -8.66 24.39 -15.25
N ARG A 896 -8.96 23.95 -16.47
CA ARG A 896 -9.31 22.55 -16.77
C ARG A 896 -8.14 21.57 -16.58
N ASP A 897 -6.91 22.03 -16.35
CA ASP A 897 -5.76 21.17 -16.10
C ASP A 897 -5.53 20.89 -14.59
N GLU A 898 -6.29 21.52 -13.68
CA GLU A 898 -6.24 21.27 -12.23
C GLU A 898 -6.77 19.89 -11.83
N TRP A 899 -6.27 19.36 -10.70
CA TRP A 899 -6.70 18.10 -10.13
C TRP A 899 -7.25 18.34 -8.72
N GLY A 900 -8.33 17.63 -8.36
CA GLY A 900 -8.91 17.67 -7.01
C GLY A 900 -8.35 16.65 -6.02
N MET A 901 -7.46 15.75 -6.44
CA MET A 901 -6.83 14.72 -5.60
C MET A 901 -5.34 14.62 -5.89
N SER A 902 -4.56 14.33 -4.84
CA SER A 902 -3.11 14.13 -4.93
C SER A 902 -2.79 12.79 -5.61
N ALA A 903 -1.59 12.64 -6.15
CA ALA A 903 -1.17 11.39 -6.79
C ALA A 903 -1.18 10.15 -5.85
N PRO A 904 -0.79 10.21 -4.56
CA PRO A 904 -0.84 9.05 -3.67
C PRO A 904 -2.25 8.65 -3.22
N THR A 905 -3.27 9.51 -3.41
CA THR A 905 -4.65 9.24 -2.99
C THR A 905 -5.18 7.93 -3.59
N VAL A 906 -5.69 7.02 -2.76
CA VAL A 906 -6.39 5.81 -3.21
C VAL A 906 -7.88 6.09 -3.41
N ASN A 907 -8.22 6.74 -4.52
CA ASN A 907 -9.61 7.04 -4.90
C ASN A 907 -9.72 7.35 -6.41
N ALA A 908 -10.90 7.72 -6.89
CA ALA A 908 -11.16 8.28 -8.22
C ALA A 908 -12.31 9.31 -8.13
N TYR A 909 -12.52 10.11 -9.19
CA TYR A 909 -13.69 11.00 -9.26
C TYR A 909 -14.11 11.36 -10.68
N TYR A 910 -15.41 11.69 -10.82
CA TYR A 910 -16.00 12.44 -11.91
C TYR A 910 -16.32 13.87 -11.46
N ASN A 911 -15.98 14.85 -12.30
CA ASN A 911 -16.30 16.25 -12.08
C ASN A 911 -17.26 16.74 -13.20
N PRO A 912 -18.55 17.01 -12.91
CA PRO A 912 -19.54 17.34 -13.94
C PRO A 912 -19.27 18.63 -14.72
N PRO A 913 -18.97 19.80 -14.09
CA PRO A 913 -18.58 21.00 -14.83
C PRO A 913 -17.36 20.83 -15.75
N GLY A 914 -16.38 20.02 -15.34
CA GLY A 914 -15.21 19.71 -16.15
C GLY A 914 -15.46 18.67 -17.26
N ASN A 915 -16.57 17.91 -17.14
CA ASN A 915 -16.82 16.65 -17.85
C ASN A 915 -15.56 15.77 -17.88
N GLU A 916 -15.00 15.49 -16.71
CA GLU A 916 -13.71 14.81 -16.58
C GLU A 916 -13.74 13.67 -15.56
N ILE A 917 -12.97 12.62 -15.85
CA ILE A 917 -12.75 11.47 -14.97
C ILE A 917 -11.26 11.39 -14.62
N VAL A 918 -10.97 11.17 -13.33
CA VAL A 918 -9.61 11.29 -12.80
C VAL A 918 -9.25 10.10 -11.93
N PHE A 919 -8.07 9.53 -12.21
CA PHE A 919 -7.55 8.34 -11.53
C PHE A 919 -6.12 8.63 -11.04
N PRO A 920 -5.94 9.04 -9.76
CA PRO A 920 -4.63 9.16 -9.13
C PRO A 920 -3.76 7.89 -9.23
N ALA A 921 -2.45 8.05 -9.14
CA ALA A 921 -1.51 6.91 -9.14
C ALA A 921 -1.75 5.95 -7.97
N GLY A 922 -2.25 6.46 -6.83
CA GLY A 922 -2.53 5.70 -5.62
C GLY A 922 -3.55 4.58 -5.81
N ILE A 923 -4.61 4.77 -6.61
CA ILE A 923 -5.57 3.68 -6.88
C ILE A 923 -5.01 2.64 -7.86
N MET A 924 -3.93 2.94 -8.58
CA MET A 924 -3.33 2.07 -9.60
C MET A 924 -2.31 1.08 -9.01
N GLN A 925 -2.69 0.42 -7.92
CA GLN A 925 -1.92 -0.65 -7.25
C GLN A 925 -2.84 -1.82 -6.83
N PRO A 926 -2.31 -3.02 -6.53
CA PRO A 926 -3.12 -4.15 -6.08
C PRO A 926 -3.86 -3.91 -4.75
N PRO A 927 -5.05 -4.49 -4.55
CA PRO A 927 -5.78 -5.35 -5.49
C PRO A 927 -6.62 -4.61 -6.54
N ALA A 928 -6.76 -3.28 -6.44
CA ALA A 928 -7.58 -2.52 -7.39
C ALA A 928 -7.04 -2.60 -8.83
N PHE A 929 -5.71 -2.60 -8.97
CA PHE A 929 -5.03 -2.59 -10.26
C PHE A 929 -3.77 -3.47 -10.21
N TYR A 930 -3.78 -4.55 -11.01
CA TYR A 930 -2.57 -5.31 -11.31
C TYR A 930 -1.99 -4.85 -12.65
N GLY A 931 -0.66 -4.73 -12.73
CA GLY A 931 0.04 -4.22 -13.91
C GLY A 931 -0.07 -5.15 -15.14
N PRO A 932 0.56 -4.76 -16.27
CA PRO A 932 0.42 -5.45 -17.56
C PRO A 932 0.95 -6.90 -17.60
N SER A 933 1.67 -7.32 -16.56
CA SER A 933 2.15 -8.71 -16.38
C SER A 933 1.09 -9.67 -15.83
N ALA A 934 -0.09 -9.17 -15.44
CA ALA A 934 -1.20 -9.95 -14.91
C ALA A 934 -2.37 -10.03 -15.93
N PRO A 935 -3.21 -11.08 -15.85
CA PRO A 935 -4.42 -11.19 -16.66
C PRO A 935 -5.34 -9.99 -16.53
N LEU A 936 -5.91 -9.54 -17.65
CA LEU A 936 -6.71 -8.31 -17.69
C LEU A 936 -8.03 -8.43 -16.92
N TYR A 937 -8.60 -9.63 -16.74
CA TYR A 937 -9.81 -9.80 -15.92
C TYR A 937 -9.66 -9.27 -14.48
N LEU A 938 -8.43 -9.22 -13.95
CA LEU A 938 -8.18 -8.66 -12.62
C LEU A 938 -8.30 -7.14 -12.63
N ALA A 939 -7.53 -6.48 -13.50
CA ALA A 939 -7.52 -5.02 -13.61
C ALA A 939 -8.88 -4.48 -14.08
N TYR A 940 -9.55 -5.17 -15.00
CA TYR A 940 -10.91 -4.78 -15.41
C TYR A 940 -11.95 -5.08 -14.32
N GLY A 941 -11.81 -6.19 -13.59
CA GLY A 941 -12.73 -6.54 -12.51
C GLY A 941 -12.80 -5.47 -11.42
N ALA A 942 -11.67 -4.84 -11.08
CA ALA A 942 -11.60 -3.77 -10.08
C ALA A 942 -11.43 -2.38 -10.72
N PHE A 943 -10.22 -1.99 -11.13
CA PHE A 943 -9.97 -0.66 -11.72
C PHE A 943 -10.84 -0.32 -12.94
N GLY A 944 -11.12 -1.29 -13.82
CA GLY A 944 -12.04 -1.08 -14.94
C GLY A 944 -13.47 -0.82 -14.48
N ALA A 945 -13.94 -1.48 -13.42
CA ALA A 945 -15.24 -1.22 -12.82
C ALA A 945 -15.27 0.17 -12.16
N VAL A 946 -14.19 0.60 -11.49
CA VAL A 946 -14.03 1.98 -11.00
C VAL A 946 -14.03 2.98 -12.17
N SER A 947 -13.33 2.68 -13.27
CA SER A 947 -13.35 3.54 -14.45
C SER A 947 -14.73 3.66 -15.09
N GLY A 948 -15.47 2.56 -15.13
CA GLY A 948 -16.87 2.55 -15.56
C GLY A 948 -17.80 3.27 -14.59
N HIS A 949 -17.50 3.24 -13.30
CA HIS A 949 -18.24 3.95 -12.25
C HIS A 949 -18.12 5.47 -12.47
N GLU A 950 -16.89 5.98 -12.58
CA GLU A 950 -16.66 7.41 -12.87
C GLU A 950 -17.29 7.86 -14.18
N LEU A 951 -17.25 7.02 -15.23
CA LEU A 951 -17.94 7.35 -16.48
C LEU A 951 -19.46 7.39 -16.28
N SER A 952 -20.02 6.43 -15.54
CA SER A 952 -21.45 6.34 -15.30
C SER A 952 -21.99 7.53 -14.51
N HIS A 953 -21.18 8.18 -13.66
CA HIS A 953 -21.56 9.45 -13.02
C HIS A 953 -21.93 10.53 -14.02
N ALA A 954 -21.40 10.53 -15.25
CA ALA A 954 -21.81 11.46 -16.29
C ALA A 954 -23.30 11.34 -16.68
N PHE A 955 -23.99 10.27 -16.27
CA PHE A 955 -25.39 10.02 -16.60
C PHE A 955 -26.25 9.60 -15.40
N ASP A 956 -25.73 9.68 -14.18
CA ASP A 956 -26.47 9.32 -12.97
C ASP A 956 -27.55 10.37 -12.61
N SER A 957 -28.09 10.32 -11.39
CA SER A 957 -29.12 11.26 -10.93
C SER A 957 -28.68 12.73 -10.97
N THR A 958 -27.38 13.01 -10.90
CA THR A 958 -26.79 14.35 -10.87
C THR A 958 -26.13 14.69 -12.20
N GLY A 959 -25.19 13.88 -12.68
CA GLY A 959 -24.41 14.18 -13.88
C GLY A 959 -25.23 14.22 -15.17
N ARG A 960 -26.41 13.57 -15.22
CA ARG A 960 -27.35 13.70 -16.36
C ARG A 960 -27.79 15.15 -16.62
N HIS A 961 -27.69 16.03 -15.63
CA HIS A 961 -28.07 17.43 -15.75
C HIS A 961 -27.02 18.28 -16.48
N TYR A 962 -25.84 17.73 -16.73
CA TYR A 962 -24.74 18.42 -17.40
C TYR A 962 -24.63 17.92 -18.84
N ASP A 963 -24.50 18.82 -19.81
CA ASP A 963 -24.39 18.48 -21.23
C ASP A 963 -22.97 18.04 -21.62
N GLU A 964 -22.72 17.87 -22.93
CA GLU A 964 -21.42 17.42 -23.47
C GLU A 964 -20.26 18.38 -23.22
N SER A 965 -20.56 19.63 -22.86
CA SER A 965 -19.60 20.69 -22.56
C SER A 965 -19.44 20.93 -21.05
N GLY A 966 -20.22 20.22 -20.22
CA GLY A 966 -20.24 20.38 -18.77
C GLY A 966 -21.19 21.48 -18.29
N ASN A 967 -22.11 21.98 -19.12
CA ASN A 967 -23.10 22.97 -18.66
C ASN A 967 -24.33 22.29 -18.07
N TYR A 968 -24.79 22.81 -16.92
CA TYR A 968 -26.05 22.48 -16.30
C TYR A 968 -27.23 22.97 -17.15
N THR A 969 -27.79 22.07 -17.97
CA THR A 969 -28.87 22.35 -18.91
C THR A 969 -29.89 21.20 -18.98
N ASN A 970 -31.09 21.49 -19.49
CA ASN A 970 -32.08 20.45 -19.76
C ASN A 970 -31.92 19.95 -21.20
N TRP A 971 -30.99 19.02 -21.41
CA TRP A 971 -30.68 18.45 -22.74
C TRP A 971 -31.37 17.09 -23.00
N TRP A 972 -32.12 16.55 -22.03
CA TRP A 972 -32.97 15.37 -22.20
C TRP A 972 -34.42 15.78 -22.47
N ASP A 973 -35.10 15.03 -23.34
CA ASP A 973 -36.56 15.18 -23.49
C ASP A 973 -37.34 14.54 -22.33
N ASP A 974 -38.57 15.01 -22.11
CA ASP A 974 -39.43 14.59 -21.01
C ASP A 974 -39.64 13.06 -20.95
N LYS A 975 -39.73 12.40 -22.11
CA LYS A 975 -39.94 10.95 -22.17
C LYS A 975 -38.71 10.19 -21.68
N THR A 976 -37.53 10.66 -22.04
CA THR A 976 -36.26 10.09 -21.60
C THR A 976 -36.06 10.32 -20.10
N VAL A 977 -36.44 11.48 -19.59
CA VAL A 977 -36.44 11.77 -18.14
C VAL A 977 -37.40 10.85 -17.39
N GLU A 978 -38.65 10.72 -17.83
CA GLU A 978 -39.64 9.82 -17.20
C GLU A 978 -39.16 8.36 -17.20
N ALA A 979 -38.61 7.88 -18.32
CA ALA A 979 -38.08 6.54 -18.43
C ALA A 979 -36.85 6.28 -17.55
N PHE A 980 -36.00 7.30 -17.33
CA PHE A 980 -34.89 7.24 -16.39
C PHE A 980 -35.38 7.19 -14.96
N GLU A 981 -36.29 8.09 -14.57
CA GLU A 981 -36.84 8.15 -13.21
C GLU A 981 -37.54 6.84 -12.82
N GLU A 982 -38.29 6.22 -13.74
CA GLU A 982 -38.89 4.89 -13.55
C GLU A 982 -37.84 3.82 -13.22
N ARG A 983 -36.72 3.81 -13.96
CA ARG A 983 -35.64 2.82 -13.77
C ARG A 983 -34.82 3.11 -12.53
N ALA A 984 -34.50 4.37 -12.27
CA ALA A 984 -33.77 4.82 -11.09
C ALA A 984 -34.56 4.51 -9.81
N GLN A 985 -35.89 4.60 -9.84
CA GLN A 985 -36.73 4.22 -8.70
C GLN A 985 -36.56 2.75 -8.30
N CYS A 986 -36.23 1.84 -9.24
CA CYS A 986 -35.88 0.46 -8.90
C CYS A 986 -34.68 0.39 -7.95
N PHE A 987 -33.61 1.15 -8.24
CA PHE A 987 -32.40 1.19 -7.41
C PHE A 987 -32.70 1.79 -6.04
N VAL A 988 -33.50 2.87 -5.98
CA VAL A 988 -33.97 3.43 -4.71
C VAL A 988 -34.68 2.36 -3.87
N ASP A 989 -35.62 1.62 -4.47
CA ASP A 989 -36.42 0.62 -3.78
C ASP A 989 -35.62 -0.63 -3.40
N GLN A 990 -34.61 -1.00 -4.20
CA GLN A 990 -33.69 -2.11 -3.93
C GLN A 990 -32.83 -1.78 -2.71
N TYR A 991 -32.04 -0.71 -2.80
CA TYR A 991 -31.06 -0.38 -1.77
C TYR A 991 -31.71 0.06 -0.46
N SER A 992 -32.91 0.68 -0.48
CA SER A 992 -33.63 1.03 0.76
C SER A 992 -34.04 -0.17 1.61
N LYS A 993 -34.03 -1.39 1.05
CA LYS A 993 -34.29 -2.63 1.80
C LYS A 993 -33.03 -3.16 2.48
N PHE A 994 -31.85 -2.74 2.05
CA PHE A 994 -30.59 -3.15 2.67
C PHE A 994 -30.46 -2.54 4.05
N THR A 995 -30.01 -3.33 5.01
CA THR A 995 -29.88 -2.89 6.40
C THR A 995 -28.52 -3.19 6.98
N VAL A 996 -28.04 -2.30 7.86
CA VAL A 996 -26.87 -2.52 8.69
C VAL A 996 -27.26 -2.44 10.18
N THR A 997 -26.46 -3.08 11.03
CA THR A 997 -26.66 -3.01 12.48
C THR A 997 -25.87 -1.83 13.05
N GLY A 998 -26.57 -0.82 13.55
CA GLY A 998 -26.00 0.31 14.28
C GLY A 998 -25.80 0.05 15.78
N PRO A 999 -25.36 1.08 16.54
CA PRO A 999 -25.12 0.99 17.97
C PRO A 999 -26.38 0.53 18.72
N GLU A 1000 -26.18 -0.15 19.86
CA GLU A 1000 -27.26 -0.72 20.68
C GLU A 1000 -28.19 -1.72 19.93
N GLY A 1001 -27.77 -2.22 18.76
CA GLY A 1001 -28.52 -3.18 17.95
C GLY A 1001 -29.61 -2.56 17.07
N LYS A 1002 -29.61 -1.24 16.91
CA LYS A 1002 -30.55 -0.52 16.03
C LYS A 1002 -30.37 -0.99 14.59
N ILE A 1003 -31.47 -1.33 13.91
CA ILE A 1003 -31.46 -1.63 12.48
C ILE A 1003 -31.54 -0.32 11.71
N LEU A 1004 -30.56 -0.07 10.86
CA LEU A 1004 -30.46 1.12 10.03
C LEU A 1004 -30.68 0.73 8.57
N HIS A 1005 -31.57 1.44 7.89
CA HIS A 1005 -31.82 1.25 6.47
C HIS A 1005 -30.90 2.17 5.67
N VAL A 1006 -30.34 1.66 4.58
CA VAL A 1006 -29.65 2.49 3.60
C VAL A 1006 -30.67 3.48 3.02
N ASN A 1007 -30.29 4.74 2.88
CA ASN A 1007 -31.11 5.71 2.16
C ASN A 1007 -30.87 5.53 0.66
N GLY A 1008 -31.76 4.77 -0.01
CA GLY A 1008 -31.64 4.48 -1.44
C GLY A 1008 -31.72 5.70 -2.35
N ARG A 1009 -32.23 6.84 -1.87
CA ARG A 1009 -32.23 8.11 -2.63
C ARG A 1009 -30.91 8.86 -2.49
N LEU A 1010 -30.36 8.93 -1.28
CA LEU A 1010 -29.02 9.50 -1.04
C LEU A 1010 -27.97 8.73 -1.84
N THR A 1011 -28.07 7.39 -1.84
CA THR A 1011 -27.08 6.53 -2.50
C THR A 1011 -27.31 6.30 -3.99
N LEU A 1012 -28.31 6.96 -4.59
CA LEU A 1012 -28.78 6.64 -5.93
C LEU A 1012 -27.72 6.82 -7.02
N GLY A 1013 -26.96 7.92 -6.97
CA GLY A 1013 -25.91 8.20 -7.96
C GLY A 1013 -24.85 7.10 -7.99
N GLU A 1014 -24.31 6.80 -6.81
CA GLU A 1014 -23.32 5.75 -6.58
C GLU A 1014 -23.80 4.36 -6.98
N ASN A 1015 -25.05 4.01 -6.64
CA ASN A 1015 -25.64 2.71 -6.97
C ASN A 1015 -25.84 2.53 -8.48
N ILE A 1016 -26.23 3.59 -9.20
CA ILE A 1016 -26.31 3.60 -10.67
C ILE A 1016 -24.91 3.44 -11.26
N ALA A 1017 -23.93 4.16 -10.69
CA ALA A 1017 -22.56 4.15 -11.17
C ALA A 1017 -21.89 2.78 -10.98
N ASP A 1018 -22.10 2.09 -9.85
CA ASP A 1018 -21.62 0.72 -9.63
C ASP A 1018 -22.15 -0.27 -10.66
N ALA A 1019 -23.47 -0.29 -10.88
CA ALA A 1019 -24.09 -1.21 -11.81
C ALA A 1019 -23.71 -0.94 -13.26
N GLY A 1020 -23.68 0.34 -13.66
CA GLY A 1020 -23.25 0.77 -14.99
C GLY A 1020 -21.77 0.47 -15.23
N GLY A 1021 -20.94 0.78 -14.25
CA GLY A 1021 -19.49 0.64 -14.33
C GLY A 1021 -19.03 -0.81 -14.42
N LEU A 1022 -19.56 -1.68 -13.57
CA LEU A 1022 -19.28 -3.13 -13.64
C LEU A 1022 -19.68 -3.72 -14.99
N THR A 1023 -20.86 -3.33 -15.50
CA THR A 1023 -21.37 -3.81 -16.79
C THR A 1023 -20.48 -3.36 -17.94
N ALA A 1024 -20.12 -2.07 -18.00
CA ALA A 1024 -19.22 -1.54 -19.03
C ALA A 1024 -17.85 -2.23 -18.98
N SER A 1025 -17.31 -2.43 -17.78
CA SER A 1025 -16.01 -3.09 -17.60
C SER A 1025 -16.01 -4.55 -18.02
N TYR A 1026 -17.02 -5.33 -17.63
CA TYR A 1026 -17.11 -6.73 -18.01
C TYR A 1026 -17.12 -6.89 -19.53
N HIS A 1027 -17.95 -6.11 -20.24
CA HIS A 1027 -18.05 -6.20 -21.69
C HIS A 1027 -16.79 -5.67 -22.41
N ALA A 1028 -16.12 -4.66 -21.85
CA ALA A 1028 -14.83 -4.18 -22.37
C ALA A 1028 -13.74 -5.27 -22.24
N TRP A 1029 -13.65 -5.92 -21.08
CA TRP A 1029 -12.73 -7.04 -20.87
C TRP A 1029 -13.05 -8.23 -21.77
N LYS A 1030 -14.33 -8.65 -21.88
CA LYS A 1030 -14.71 -9.78 -22.74
C LYS A 1030 -14.31 -9.56 -24.19
N LYS A 1031 -14.46 -8.34 -24.72
CA LYS A 1031 -13.98 -7.98 -26.06
C LYS A 1031 -12.47 -8.19 -26.22
N HIS A 1032 -11.67 -7.83 -25.21
CA HIS A 1032 -10.23 -8.08 -25.19
C HIS A 1032 -9.89 -9.56 -25.11
N ASP A 1033 -10.49 -10.31 -24.18
CA ASP A 1033 -10.23 -11.74 -23.99
C ASP A 1033 -10.64 -12.56 -25.23
N GLU A 1034 -11.69 -12.17 -25.96
CA GLU A 1034 -12.06 -12.80 -27.24
C GLU A 1034 -11.02 -12.56 -28.34
N ALA A 1035 -10.39 -11.38 -28.36
CA ALA A 1035 -9.37 -11.03 -29.35
C ALA A 1035 -7.99 -11.63 -28.99
N LYS A 1036 -7.65 -11.62 -27.70
CA LYS A 1036 -6.39 -12.12 -27.15
C LYS A 1036 -6.67 -12.75 -25.77
N PRO A 1037 -6.92 -14.06 -25.72
CA PRO A 1037 -7.27 -14.73 -24.48
C PRO A 1037 -6.19 -14.60 -23.39
N ASP A 1038 -6.60 -14.21 -22.19
CA ASP A 1038 -5.74 -14.15 -21.01
C ASP A 1038 -5.35 -15.55 -20.51
N PRO A 1039 -4.21 -15.72 -19.83
CA PRO A 1039 -3.91 -16.94 -19.09
C PRO A 1039 -4.73 -17.07 -17.79
N HIS A 1040 -4.87 -18.30 -17.27
CA HIS A 1040 -5.43 -18.54 -15.93
C HIS A 1040 -4.43 -18.21 -14.83
N LEU A 1041 -4.94 -17.93 -13.62
CA LEU A 1041 -4.14 -17.78 -12.41
C LEU A 1041 -3.75 -19.14 -11.81
N PRO A 1042 -2.53 -19.28 -11.25
CA PRO A 1042 -2.09 -20.50 -10.60
C PRO A 1042 -2.91 -20.80 -9.35
N GLY A 1043 -3.38 -22.05 -9.19
CA GLY A 1043 -4.12 -22.47 -7.99
C GLY A 1043 -5.59 -22.07 -7.95
N LEU A 1044 -6.10 -21.45 -9.01
CA LEU A 1044 -7.50 -21.02 -9.16
C LEU A 1044 -8.22 -21.73 -10.32
N ASP A 1045 -7.77 -22.94 -10.68
CA ASP A 1045 -8.30 -23.72 -11.81
C ASP A 1045 -9.79 -24.10 -11.67
N ALA A 1046 -10.33 -24.04 -10.44
CA ALA A 1046 -11.74 -24.26 -10.15
C ALA A 1046 -12.64 -23.10 -10.63
N PHE A 1047 -12.05 -21.93 -10.92
CA PHE A 1047 -12.77 -20.73 -11.32
C PHE A 1047 -12.60 -20.45 -12.80
N THR A 1048 -13.68 -20.06 -13.48
CA THR A 1048 -13.57 -19.48 -14.81
C THR A 1048 -13.02 -18.06 -14.74
N LYS A 1049 -12.49 -17.54 -15.85
CA LYS A 1049 -12.04 -16.14 -15.92
C LYS A 1049 -13.16 -15.15 -15.61
N GLU A 1050 -14.38 -15.45 -16.04
CA GLU A 1050 -15.56 -14.63 -15.74
C GLU A 1050 -15.85 -14.61 -14.24
N GLN A 1051 -15.72 -15.74 -13.55
CA GLN A 1051 -15.85 -15.79 -12.09
C GLN A 1051 -14.74 -14.98 -11.41
N LEU A 1052 -13.50 -15.11 -11.89
CA LEU A 1052 -12.35 -14.33 -11.37
C LEU A 1052 -12.50 -12.82 -11.59
N PHE A 1053 -13.15 -12.39 -12.67
CA PHE A 1053 -13.50 -10.97 -12.87
C PHE A 1053 -14.41 -10.45 -11.74
N PHE A 1054 -15.49 -11.17 -11.41
CA PHE A 1054 -16.41 -10.75 -10.34
C PHE A 1054 -15.80 -10.90 -8.95
N ILE A 1055 -14.94 -11.90 -8.74
CA ILE A 1055 -14.16 -12.05 -7.51
C ILE A 1055 -13.19 -10.87 -7.35
N SER A 1056 -12.54 -10.41 -8.42
CA SER A 1056 -11.69 -9.21 -8.40
C SER A 1056 -12.49 -7.96 -8.03
N TYR A 1057 -13.68 -7.77 -8.62
CA TYR A 1057 -14.59 -6.68 -8.25
C TYR A 1057 -14.96 -6.69 -6.76
N ALA A 1058 -15.37 -7.85 -6.23
CA ALA A 1058 -15.77 -7.96 -4.84
C ALA A 1058 -14.59 -7.81 -3.87
N ASN A 1059 -13.39 -8.28 -4.24
CA ASN A 1059 -12.18 -8.14 -3.44
C ASN A 1059 -11.83 -6.69 -3.13
N TRP A 1060 -12.04 -5.77 -4.09
CA TRP A 1060 -11.85 -4.33 -3.89
C TRP A 1060 -12.71 -3.78 -2.73
N TRP A 1061 -13.87 -4.36 -2.48
CA TRP A 1061 -14.83 -3.93 -1.47
C TRP A 1061 -14.74 -4.70 -0.15
N CYS A 1062 -13.91 -5.73 -0.04
CA CYS A 1062 -13.76 -6.49 1.19
C CYS A 1062 -13.32 -5.59 2.35
N GLY A 1063 -14.09 -5.59 3.44
CA GLY A 1063 -13.92 -4.64 4.53
C GLY A 1063 -14.61 -5.04 5.84
N LYS A 1064 -14.31 -4.26 6.88
CA LYS A 1064 -14.98 -4.27 8.19
C LYS A 1064 -15.38 -2.86 8.56
N THR A 1065 -16.51 -2.73 9.25
CA THR A 1065 -17.01 -1.46 9.76
C THR A 1065 -17.63 -1.68 11.13
N THR A 1066 -17.28 -0.84 12.11
CA THR A 1066 -17.92 -0.85 13.42
C THR A 1066 -19.33 -0.30 13.34
N LYS A 1067 -20.15 -0.54 14.37
CA LYS A 1067 -21.56 -0.18 14.36
C LYS A 1067 -21.76 1.34 14.34
N GLU A 1068 -20.92 2.06 15.08
CA GLU A 1068 -20.90 3.52 15.16
C GLU A 1068 -20.47 4.13 13.82
N ALA A 1069 -19.40 3.61 13.20
CA ALA A 1069 -18.99 4.04 11.87
C ALA A 1069 -20.05 3.75 10.80
N ALA A 1070 -20.77 2.63 10.91
CA ALA A 1070 -21.89 2.32 10.03
C ALA A 1070 -23.06 3.30 10.22
N GLU A 1071 -23.38 3.71 11.45
CA GLU A 1071 -24.41 4.74 11.69
C GLU A 1071 -24.01 6.09 11.10
N GLN A 1072 -22.75 6.49 11.26
CA GLN A 1072 -22.24 7.72 10.66
C GLN A 1072 -22.37 7.68 9.14
N ALA A 1073 -21.90 6.62 8.48
CA ALA A 1073 -21.98 6.48 7.03
C ALA A 1073 -23.43 6.51 6.52
N ILE A 1074 -24.38 5.88 7.21
CA ILE A 1074 -25.80 5.89 6.82
C ILE A 1074 -26.40 7.31 6.79
N TYR A 1075 -25.89 8.24 7.60
CA TYR A 1075 -26.41 9.61 7.65
C TYR A 1075 -25.82 10.53 6.57
N ASN A 1076 -24.57 10.35 6.17
CA ASN A 1076 -23.89 11.35 5.34
C ASN A 1076 -23.05 10.80 4.18
N ASP A 1077 -22.83 9.49 4.06
CA ASP A 1077 -22.09 8.91 2.94
C ASP A 1077 -23.05 8.68 1.75
N PRO A 1078 -22.81 9.30 0.58
CA PRO A 1078 -23.57 8.99 -0.62
C PRO A 1078 -23.29 7.57 -1.13
N HIS A 1079 -22.27 6.88 -0.63
CA HIS A 1079 -22.02 5.49 -1.01
C HIS A 1079 -22.85 4.52 -0.17
N ALA A 1080 -23.41 3.51 -0.81
CA ALA A 1080 -23.94 2.36 -0.11
C ALA A 1080 -22.84 1.62 0.69
N PRO A 1081 -23.19 0.94 1.81
CA PRO A 1081 -22.25 0.07 2.52
C PRO A 1081 -21.55 -0.90 1.56
N LYS A 1082 -20.27 -1.17 1.80
CA LYS A 1082 -19.42 -1.97 0.88
C LYS A 1082 -20.04 -3.34 0.54
N SER A 1083 -20.64 -4.02 1.51
CA SER A 1083 -21.36 -5.29 1.28
C SER A 1083 -22.58 -5.14 0.38
N ALA A 1084 -23.31 -4.01 0.45
CA ALA A 1084 -24.39 -3.70 -0.48
C ALA A 1084 -23.85 -3.40 -1.89
N ARG A 1085 -22.71 -2.71 -2.01
CA ARG A 1085 -22.02 -2.49 -3.30
C ARG A 1085 -21.58 -3.80 -3.94
N ILE A 1086 -21.26 -4.84 -3.16
CA ILE A 1086 -21.04 -6.20 -3.67
C ILE A 1086 -22.38 -6.85 -4.07
N ILE A 1087 -23.27 -7.05 -3.10
CA ILE A 1087 -24.45 -7.91 -3.23
C ILE A 1087 -25.46 -7.34 -4.24
N GLU A 1088 -25.82 -6.06 -4.12
CA GLU A 1088 -26.87 -5.46 -4.93
C GLU A 1088 -26.41 -5.22 -6.37
N THR A 1089 -25.11 -4.94 -6.57
CA THR A 1089 -24.51 -4.85 -7.91
C THR A 1089 -24.50 -6.22 -8.59
N MET A 1090 -24.17 -7.30 -7.88
CA MET A 1090 -24.27 -8.67 -8.41
C MET A 1090 -25.73 -9.04 -8.74
N ALA A 1091 -26.69 -8.63 -7.91
CA ALA A 1091 -28.12 -8.83 -8.17
C ALA A 1091 -28.60 -8.12 -9.45
N ASN A 1092 -27.93 -7.03 -9.84
CA ASN A 1092 -28.19 -6.27 -11.06
C ASN A 1092 -27.40 -6.77 -12.29
N SER A 1093 -26.41 -7.65 -12.12
CA SER A 1093 -25.59 -8.18 -13.21
C SER A 1093 -26.12 -9.50 -13.76
N ARG A 1094 -26.52 -9.52 -15.04
CA ARG A 1094 -26.90 -10.77 -15.73
C ARG A 1094 -25.67 -11.64 -15.96
N GLU A 1095 -24.56 -11.01 -16.25
CA GLU A 1095 -23.27 -11.60 -16.55
C GLU A 1095 -22.73 -12.38 -15.34
N PHE A 1096 -22.84 -11.79 -14.14
CA PHE A 1096 -22.54 -12.49 -12.88
C PHE A 1096 -23.44 -13.72 -12.69
N LYS A 1097 -24.76 -13.53 -12.83
CA LYS A 1097 -25.74 -14.61 -12.69
C LYS A 1097 -25.48 -15.76 -13.67
N ASN A 1098 -24.95 -15.46 -14.86
CA ASN A 1098 -24.52 -16.49 -15.81
C ASN A 1098 -23.21 -17.17 -15.37
N ALA A 1099 -22.19 -16.40 -14.97
CA ALA A 1099 -20.88 -16.91 -14.58
C ALA A 1099 -20.96 -17.87 -13.37
N PHE A 1100 -21.86 -17.59 -12.43
CA PHE A 1100 -22.10 -18.44 -11.25
C PHE A 1100 -23.32 -19.36 -11.36
N SER A 1101 -23.93 -19.44 -12.56
CA SER A 1101 -25.08 -20.33 -12.82
C SER A 1101 -26.27 -20.13 -11.87
N CYS A 1102 -26.56 -18.89 -11.49
CA CYS A 1102 -27.67 -18.56 -10.62
C CYS A 1102 -29.03 -18.96 -11.20
N PRO A 1103 -30.00 -19.40 -10.37
CA PRO A 1103 -31.29 -19.90 -10.85
C PRO A 1103 -32.10 -18.86 -11.65
N ASP A 1104 -32.14 -17.62 -11.17
CA ASP A 1104 -32.70 -16.49 -11.91
C ASP A 1104 -31.57 -15.68 -12.55
N LYS A 1105 -31.70 -15.44 -13.87
CA LYS A 1105 -30.73 -14.73 -14.70
C LYS A 1105 -31.19 -13.31 -15.04
N LYS A 1106 -32.37 -12.89 -14.58
CA LYS A 1106 -32.88 -11.53 -14.79
C LYS A 1106 -32.20 -10.58 -13.81
N PRO A 1107 -31.67 -9.43 -14.26
CA PRO A 1107 -31.30 -8.33 -13.37
C PRO A 1107 -32.47 -7.90 -12.48
N VAL A 1108 -32.19 -7.54 -11.22
CA VAL A 1108 -33.21 -6.94 -10.33
C VAL A 1108 -33.56 -5.54 -10.83
N CYS A 1109 -32.55 -4.68 -10.98
CA CYS A 1109 -32.63 -3.37 -11.61
C CYS A 1109 -31.68 -3.30 -12.81
N LYS A 1110 -32.04 -2.48 -13.81
CA LYS A 1110 -31.19 -2.22 -14.98
C LYS A 1110 -31.45 -0.83 -15.53
N LEU A 1111 -30.38 -0.08 -15.79
CA LEU A 1111 -30.44 1.24 -16.39
C LEU A 1111 -29.58 1.32 -17.66
N TRP A 1112 -28.27 1.17 -17.53
CA TRP A 1112 -27.29 1.07 -18.63
C TRP A 1112 -27.21 -0.35 -19.19
#